data_AF-A0A017T8M0-F1
#
_entry.id   AF-A0A017T8M0-F1
#
_cell.length_a   1.000
_cell.length_b   1.000
_cell.length_c   1.000
_cell.angle_alpha   90.00
_cell.angle_beta   90.00
_cell.angle_gamma   90.00
#
_symmetry.space_group_name_H-M   'P 1'
#
loop_
_entity.id
_entity.type
_entity.pdbx_description
1 polymer ?
#
loop_
_entity_poly.entity_id
_entity_poly.type
_entity_poly.pdbx_seq_one_letter_code
_entity_poly.pdbx_strand_id
1 'polypeptide(L)'
;MLLLRRYDYRRAMLRSSHLAALRRLAQVTGRSFDDMQEVARRIPFELTPFLLQRAEQGSYAPAALRQFLPDLRELEGDSASVDDGESVGSRAPGLLHVREGRASLTLTHARLVAPRASIAPRASIQQAVASTNVNNVSDADGEGALVPAAQLAQALADIARDSAIQDVLLSSGDSRGDSRGDSHGDSRGDSGGDPLALSNRALFPWLERLVAIPHVRAVRIDSHALSAHPERIDDAFVAFLKEHPVFWFYAHFNHPDDLDHPLVRRKVAQLLSAGVPVMNQCVLLAGVNDDPATVTRLMELCYFSKVQPYRLYVLDHPRRTAHLAVSEARVREIGNALASLASPAQPLLVHLGKDPARQEGVTVPARSIVQEDRASSPVGRGAASTAQSTQSAQSAQSTPVVDAAPVVNSWNEWDPLEEVIVGRVDQASFPAWDTINEVTVPRDEWGPAVRAMSGELGKPYLPEVVARASRAVERLVHLLEAEGVTVRRPDPVDYSRPFGTPDWTVTSGFCAANPRDICLVVGDEIIEAPMPDRSRYFETWAYRALFKEYLKKGARWTAAPRPQLTEAQFDANYRMPAKGERMRYVLTEFEPTFDAAEFARCGRDLFVQRSHVTNELGIQWLQQHLGDGFRIHVLESRDPHAIHLDSTFVPLAAGRVLVNPTYLDMDRLPSILKKWDLLIAPEGIATPLETRCLLSGWIHLNVLSLDGERIIVEKRQEPLIRALEAWGFKPIPCDFEDFFPFVGAFHCATLDIRRRGPLQSYF
;
A
#
# COMPACT_ATOMS: atom_id res chain seq x y z
N MET A 1 -33.49 -9.49 18.37
CA MET A 1 -34.23 -8.23 18.63
C MET A 1 -33.31 -7.28 19.40
N LEU A 2 -33.04 -6.09 18.82
CA LEU A 2 -32.41 -4.88 19.41
C LEU A 2 -30.91 -5.02 19.80
N LEU A 3 -29.92 -4.29 19.27
CA LEU A 3 -29.87 -3.04 18.48
C LEU A 3 -28.67 -3.08 17.51
N LEU A 4 -28.95 -3.10 16.21
CA LEU A 4 -28.02 -2.69 15.15
C LEU A 4 -27.77 -1.18 15.31
N ARG A 5 -26.58 -0.76 15.76
CA ARG A 5 -26.15 0.62 15.55
C ARG A 5 -25.57 0.74 14.15
N ARG A 6 -26.42 1.24 13.25
CA ARG A 6 -26.05 1.83 11.97
C ARG A 6 -24.88 2.79 12.18
N TYR A 7 -23.85 2.66 11.34
CA TYR A 7 -22.84 3.71 11.17
C TYR A 7 -23.58 4.93 10.61
N ASP A 8 -23.86 5.91 11.48
CA ASP A 8 -24.50 7.15 11.09
C ASP A 8 -23.41 8.13 10.61
N TYR A 9 -23.17 8.13 9.29
CA TYR A 9 -22.25 9.05 8.60
C TYR A 9 -22.68 10.54 8.74
N ARG A 10 -23.83 10.83 9.37
CA ARG A 10 -24.43 12.17 9.48
C ARG A 10 -23.76 13.13 10.49
N ARG A 11 -22.84 12.70 11.34
CA ARG A 11 -22.41 13.53 12.50
C ARG A 11 -21.07 14.27 12.37
N ALA A 12 -20.49 14.38 11.19
CA ALA A 12 -19.23 15.12 10.99
C ALA A 12 -19.34 16.44 10.20
N MET A 13 -20.47 16.77 9.55
CA MET A 13 -20.52 17.98 8.72
C MET A 13 -21.80 18.78 8.89
N LEU A 14 -21.80 19.59 9.94
CA LEU A 14 -22.54 20.85 9.96
C LEU A 14 -21.55 21.95 9.58
N ARG A 15 -22.05 23.04 8.97
CA ARG A 15 -21.35 24.19 8.34
C ARG A 15 -20.09 24.75 9.04
N SER A 16 -19.80 24.37 10.27
CA SER A 16 -18.52 24.59 10.97
C SER A 16 -17.34 23.83 10.34
N SER A 17 -17.55 22.67 9.72
CA SER A 17 -16.47 21.86 9.10
C SER A 17 -15.84 22.53 7.88
N HIS A 18 -16.62 23.17 7.00
CA HIS A 18 -16.11 23.89 5.83
C HIS A 18 -15.28 25.12 6.21
N LEU A 19 -15.73 25.89 7.21
CA LEU A 19 -14.97 27.03 7.71
C LEU A 19 -13.69 26.58 8.42
N ALA A 20 -13.73 25.46 9.17
CA ALA A 20 -12.55 24.88 9.77
C ALA A 20 -11.53 24.42 8.71
N ALA A 21 -11.98 23.70 7.68
CA ALA A 21 -11.14 23.29 6.56
C ALA A 21 -10.53 24.50 5.83
N LEU A 22 -11.32 25.53 5.54
CA LEU A 22 -10.83 26.77 4.93
C LEU A 22 -9.81 27.49 5.81
N ARG A 23 -10.00 27.56 7.14
CA ARG A 23 -9.02 28.15 8.06
C ARG A 23 -7.70 27.40 8.04
N ARG A 24 -7.76 26.07 8.08
CA ARG A 24 -6.55 25.23 8.04
C ARG A 24 -5.81 25.37 6.72
N LEU A 25 -6.54 25.38 5.60
CA LEU A 25 -5.93 25.61 4.28
C LEU A 25 -5.34 27.01 4.15
N ALA A 26 -6.01 28.05 4.66
CA ALA A 26 -5.46 29.40 4.72
C ALA A 26 -4.13 29.43 5.51
N GLN A 27 -4.06 28.74 6.65
CA GLN A 27 -2.84 28.61 7.45
C GLN A 27 -1.72 27.88 6.70
N VAL A 28 -2.02 26.74 6.07
CA VAL A 28 -1.05 25.92 5.33
C VAL A 28 -0.52 26.65 4.09
N THR A 29 -1.37 27.41 3.41
CA THR A 29 -1.06 28.02 2.11
C THR A 29 -0.61 29.48 2.22
N GLY A 30 -0.70 30.08 3.40
CA GLY A 30 -0.43 31.50 3.63
C GLY A 30 -1.43 32.45 2.95
N ARG A 31 -2.60 31.95 2.53
CA ARG A 31 -3.66 32.74 1.88
C ARG A 31 -4.57 33.39 2.93
N SER A 32 -5.19 34.50 2.56
CA SER A 32 -6.18 35.17 3.40
C SER A 32 -7.41 34.27 3.60
N PHE A 33 -7.69 33.94 4.86
CA PHE A 33 -8.89 33.19 5.23
C PHE A 33 -10.17 33.95 4.84
N ASP A 34 -10.18 35.27 5.04
CA ASP A 34 -11.36 36.11 4.75
C ASP A 34 -11.65 36.15 3.24
N ASP A 35 -10.60 36.23 2.43
CA ASP A 35 -10.68 36.18 0.96
C ASP A 35 -11.25 34.82 0.50
N MET A 36 -10.68 33.72 1.02
CA MET A 36 -11.13 32.37 0.69
C MET A 36 -12.56 32.11 1.17
N GLN A 37 -12.93 32.64 2.34
CA GLN A 37 -14.28 32.53 2.90
C GLN A 37 -15.30 33.30 2.04
N GLU A 38 -14.97 34.49 1.56
CA GLU A 38 -15.88 35.30 0.74
C GLU A 38 -16.19 34.63 -0.59
N VAL A 39 -15.18 34.02 -1.22
CA VAL A 39 -15.37 33.21 -2.44
C VAL A 39 -16.22 31.97 -2.14
N ALA A 40 -15.89 31.24 -1.06
CA ALA A 40 -16.60 30.01 -0.68
C ALA A 40 -18.08 30.22 -0.29
N ARG A 41 -18.49 31.46 0.06
CA ARG A 41 -19.90 31.80 0.28
C ARG A 41 -20.71 31.84 -1.02
N ARG A 42 -20.08 32.17 -2.14
CA ARG A 42 -20.73 32.38 -3.44
C ARG A 42 -20.49 31.24 -4.42
N ILE A 43 -19.38 30.51 -4.23
CA ILE A 43 -18.94 29.42 -5.09
C ILE A 43 -18.68 28.19 -4.22
N PRO A 44 -19.33 27.04 -4.48
CA PRO A 44 -19.17 25.82 -3.69
C PRO A 44 -17.70 25.44 -3.53
N PHE A 45 -17.35 25.01 -2.31
CA PHE A 45 -16.02 24.52 -1.96
C PHE A 45 -16.20 23.20 -1.21
N GLU A 46 -15.63 22.14 -1.76
CA GLU A 46 -15.62 20.80 -1.17
C GLU A 46 -14.21 20.22 -1.29
N LEU A 47 -13.68 19.77 -0.16
CA LEU A 47 -12.40 19.08 -0.07
C LEU A 47 -12.58 17.84 0.79
N THR A 48 -12.06 16.71 0.31
CA THR A 48 -12.10 15.46 1.05
C THR A 48 -11.17 15.52 2.27
N PRO A 49 -11.45 14.73 3.32
CA PRO A 49 -10.53 14.56 4.44
C PRO A 49 -9.12 14.14 3.99
N PHE A 50 -9.03 13.30 2.96
CA PHE A 50 -7.76 12.86 2.37
C PHE A 50 -6.91 14.03 1.87
N LEU A 51 -7.47 14.92 1.04
CA LEU A 51 -6.71 16.07 0.52
C LEU A 51 -6.42 17.11 1.61
N LEU A 52 -7.34 17.32 2.55
CA LEU A 52 -7.13 18.23 3.67
C LEU A 52 -5.97 17.76 4.56
N GLN A 53 -5.93 16.46 4.88
CA GLN A 53 -4.85 15.87 5.67
C GLN A 53 -3.50 16.01 4.96
N ARG A 54 -3.45 15.75 3.65
CA ARG A 54 -2.21 15.90 2.88
C ARG A 54 -1.72 17.35 2.83
N ALA A 55 -2.65 18.31 2.76
CA ALA A 55 -2.32 19.73 2.87
C ALA A 55 -1.66 20.04 4.23
N GLU A 56 -2.28 19.59 5.33
CA GLU A 56 -1.80 19.83 6.70
C GLU A 56 -0.43 19.21 6.98
N GLN A 57 -0.15 18.05 6.39
CA GLN A 57 1.12 17.33 6.55
C GLN A 57 2.24 17.88 5.65
N GLY A 58 1.93 18.81 4.73
CA GLY A 58 2.88 19.28 3.72
C GLY A 58 3.27 18.22 2.68
N SER A 59 2.51 17.12 2.58
CA SER A 59 2.74 16.02 1.62
C SER A 59 2.04 16.24 0.28
N TYR A 60 1.49 17.44 0.08
CA TYR A 60 0.86 17.89 -1.15
C TYR A 60 1.20 19.36 -1.39
N ALA A 61 1.89 19.63 -2.50
CA ALA A 61 2.52 20.90 -2.76
C ALA A 61 1.52 22.06 -2.76
N PRO A 62 1.90 23.27 -2.29
CA PRO A 62 1.05 24.46 -2.39
C PRO A 62 0.57 24.78 -3.82
N ALA A 63 1.42 24.50 -4.82
CA ALA A 63 1.04 24.62 -6.23
C ALA A 63 -0.08 23.64 -6.62
N ALA A 64 0.02 22.38 -6.17
CA ALA A 64 -1.00 21.36 -6.37
C ALA A 64 -2.32 21.71 -5.69
N LEU A 65 -2.28 22.24 -4.45
CA LEU A 65 -3.47 22.69 -3.71
C LEU A 65 -4.26 23.77 -4.45
N ARG A 66 -3.58 24.63 -5.21
CA ARG A 66 -4.19 25.78 -5.88
C ARG A 66 -5.35 25.41 -6.80
N GLN A 67 -5.38 24.19 -7.34
CA GLN A 67 -6.50 23.72 -8.15
C GLN A 67 -7.82 23.55 -7.37
N PHE A 68 -7.78 23.52 -6.03
CA PHE A 68 -8.96 23.37 -5.16
C PHE A 68 -9.28 24.64 -4.35
N LEU A 69 -8.30 25.50 -4.12
CA LEU A 69 -8.44 26.66 -3.22
C LEU A 69 -9.30 27.77 -3.84
N PRO A 70 -10.26 28.35 -3.09
CA PRO A 70 -10.95 29.56 -3.52
C PRO A 70 -9.98 30.74 -3.75
N ASP A 71 -10.23 31.51 -4.80
CA ASP A 71 -9.45 32.70 -5.17
C ASP A 71 -10.36 33.91 -5.45
N LEU A 72 -10.04 35.11 -4.91
CA LEU A 72 -10.89 36.30 -5.06
C LEU A 72 -11.15 36.69 -6.51
N ARG A 73 -10.22 36.38 -7.42
CA ARG A 73 -10.36 36.65 -8.86
C ARG A 73 -11.53 35.88 -9.50
N GLU A 74 -12.07 34.87 -8.81
CA GLU A 74 -13.29 34.17 -9.21
C GLU A 74 -14.58 35.02 -9.05
N LEU A 75 -14.51 36.09 -8.28
CA LEU A 75 -15.61 37.04 -8.08
C LEU A 75 -15.58 38.19 -9.10
N GLU A 76 -14.45 38.42 -9.77
CA GLU A 76 -14.27 39.49 -10.77
C GLU A 76 -14.93 39.17 -12.13
N GLY A 77 -15.32 37.91 -12.36
CA GLY A 77 -15.80 37.38 -13.64
C GLY A 77 -17.25 37.68 -14.04
N ASP A 78 -17.95 38.63 -13.40
CA ASP A 78 -19.36 38.97 -13.67
C ASP A 78 -19.56 40.07 -14.74
N SER A 79 -18.56 40.35 -15.59
CA SER A 79 -18.81 41.19 -16.77
C SER A 79 -19.52 40.38 -17.85
N ALA A 80 -20.73 40.82 -18.16
CA ALA A 80 -21.70 40.20 -19.06
C ALA A 80 -21.08 39.79 -20.41
N SER A 81 -21.10 38.50 -20.72
CA SER A 81 -21.05 38.00 -22.08
C SER A 81 -22.13 36.93 -22.26
N VAL A 82 -22.93 37.14 -23.30
CA VAL A 82 -24.14 36.41 -23.69
C VAL A 82 -23.91 34.91 -23.73
N ASP A 83 -24.91 34.19 -23.23
CA ASP A 83 -25.01 32.75 -23.29
C ASP A 83 -25.30 32.33 -24.74
N ASP A 84 -24.26 31.99 -25.48
CA ASP A 84 -24.41 31.41 -26.82
C ASP A 84 -24.81 29.94 -26.64
N GLY A 85 -26.13 29.71 -26.66
CA GLY A 85 -26.73 28.39 -26.51
C GLY A 85 -26.28 27.43 -27.61
N GLU A 86 -25.72 26.30 -27.18
CA GLU A 86 -25.60 25.09 -27.98
C GLU A 86 -25.88 23.87 -27.08
N SER A 87 -27.06 23.28 -27.23
CA SER A 87 -27.31 21.88 -26.90
C SER A 87 -28.10 21.25 -28.06
N VAL A 88 -27.40 20.50 -28.90
CA VAL A 88 -28.03 19.63 -29.89
C VAL A 88 -27.51 18.21 -29.68
N GLY A 89 -28.45 17.27 -29.50
CA GLY A 89 -28.17 15.82 -29.47
C GLY A 89 -28.57 15.09 -28.19
N SER A 90 -29.12 15.75 -27.17
CA SER A 90 -29.50 15.08 -25.93
C SER A 90 -30.80 14.28 -26.10
N ARG A 91 -30.72 12.94 -26.00
CA ARG A 91 -31.90 12.06 -26.08
C ARG A 91 -32.72 12.05 -24.76
N ALA A 92 -32.05 12.37 -23.65
CA ALA A 92 -32.67 12.66 -22.35
C ALA A 92 -31.97 13.90 -21.76
N PRO A 93 -32.64 15.08 -21.69
CA PRO A 93 -32.01 16.34 -21.29
C PRO A 93 -31.20 16.23 -19.99
N GLY A 94 -29.91 16.58 -20.04
CA GLY A 94 -29.00 16.60 -18.88
C GLY A 94 -28.46 15.24 -18.42
N LEU A 95 -28.98 14.14 -18.98
CA LEU A 95 -28.68 12.78 -18.51
C LEU A 95 -27.92 11.93 -19.51
N LEU A 96 -28.26 12.04 -20.80
CA LEU A 96 -27.72 11.19 -21.86
C LEU A 96 -27.42 11.99 -23.13
N HIS A 97 -26.13 12.18 -23.39
CA HIS A 97 -25.62 12.78 -24.62
C HIS A 97 -25.00 11.71 -25.52
N VAL A 98 -25.41 11.63 -26.79
CA VAL A 98 -24.95 10.59 -27.73
C VAL A 98 -24.25 11.23 -28.93
N ARG A 99 -23.04 10.76 -29.25
CA ARG A 99 -22.29 11.17 -30.45
C ARG A 99 -21.43 10.02 -30.98
N GLU A 100 -21.48 9.77 -32.29
CA GLU A 100 -20.57 8.84 -33.01
C GLU A 100 -20.42 7.46 -32.33
N GLY A 101 -21.54 6.87 -31.92
CA GLY A 101 -21.54 5.56 -31.25
C GLY A 101 -21.01 5.56 -29.81
N ARG A 102 -20.87 6.74 -29.20
CA ARG A 102 -20.56 6.93 -27.78
C ARG A 102 -21.70 7.63 -27.05
N ALA A 103 -21.93 7.24 -25.80
CA ALA A 103 -22.86 7.92 -24.91
C ALA A 103 -22.14 8.45 -23.67
N SER A 104 -22.52 9.64 -23.20
CA SER A 104 -22.17 10.15 -21.88
C SER A 104 -23.40 10.07 -20.98
N LEU A 105 -23.25 9.41 -19.83
CA LEU A 105 -24.31 9.13 -18.87
C LEU A 105 -23.95 9.73 -17.50
N THR A 106 -24.83 10.57 -16.97
CA THR A 106 -24.68 11.18 -15.64
C THR A 106 -25.43 10.36 -14.58
N LEU A 107 -24.73 9.72 -13.63
CA LEU A 107 -25.40 8.93 -12.58
C LEU A 107 -25.81 9.77 -11.37
N THR A 108 -25.09 10.86 -11.10
CA THR A 108 -25.25 11.71 -9.92
C THR A 108 -24.85 13.14 -10.24
N HIS A 109 -25.35 14.09 -9.45
CA HIS A 109 -24.86 15.47 -9.43
C HIS A 109 -23.91 15.74 -8.24
N ALA A 110 -23.68 14.75 -7.37
CA ALA A 110 -22.77 14.86 -6.24
C ALA A 110 -21.31 14.86 -6.71
N ARG A 111 -20.43 15.51 -5.93
CA ARG A 111 -19.02 15.62 -6.25
C ARG A 111 -18.18 15.12 -5.08
N LEU A 112 -17.03 14.52 -5.38
CA LEU A 112 -16.04 14.17 -4.37
C LEU A 112 -15.22 15.40 -3.97
N VAL A 113 -14.89 16.23 -4.97
CA VAL A 113 -14.18 17.50 -4.84
C VAL A 113 -14.75 18.52 -5.81
N ALA A 114 -14.60 19.80 -5.48
CA ALA A 114 -14.94 20.89 -6.37
C ALA A 114 -13.66 21.52 -6.96
N PRO A 115 -13.02 20.92 -7.98
CA PRO A 115 -11.86 21.54 -8.63
C PRO A 115 -12.28 22.89 -9.22
N ARG A 116 -11.42 23.90 -9.10
CA ARG A 116 -11.73 25.26 -9.52
C ARG A 116 -11.79 25.38 -11.04
N ALA A 117 -10.91 24.68 -11.73
CA ALA A 117 -10.95 24.53 -13.17
C ALA A 117 -11.24 23.08 -13.56
N SER A 118 -12.20 22.90 -14.46
CA SER A 118 -12.53 21.59 -15.04
C SER A 118 -12.82 21.72 -16.53
N ILE A 119 -12.91 20.58 -17.22
CA ILE A 119 -13.02 20.48 -18.69
C ILE A 119 -14.38 21.02 -19.21
N ALA A 120 -15.35 21.34 -18.33
CA ALA A 120 -16.66 21.90 -18.68
C ALA A 120 -16.82 23.39 -18.25
N PRO A 121 -17.43 24.26 -19.07
CA PRO A 121 -17.74 25.64 -18.67
C PRO A 121 -18.90 25.71 -17.67
N ARG A 122 -18.64 26.32 -16.50
CA ARG A 122 -19.56 26.45 -15.34
C ARG A 122 -20.68 27.48 -15.51
N ALA A 123 -21.45 27.43 -16.59
CA ALA A 123 -22.46 28.46 -16.85
C ALA A 123 -23.69 28.45 -15.90
N SER A 124 -23.93 27.42 -15.08
CA SER A 124 -25.17 27.37 -14.28
C SER A 124 -25.00 26.74 -12.89
N ILE A 125 -24.26 27.42 -11.99
CA ILE A 125 -24.13 26.99 -10.58
C ILE A 125 -25.17 27.65 -9.66
N GLN A 126 -25.86 28.72 -10.07
CA GLN A 126 -26.76 29.44 -9.16
C GLN A 126 -28.09 28.72 -8.83
N GLN A 127 -28.49 27.67 -9.53
CA GLN A 127 -29.80 27.01 -9.30
C GLN A 127 -29.75 25.56 -8.78
N ALA A 128 -28.60 24.86 -8.82
CA ALA A 128 -28.46 23.53 -8.20
C ALA A 128 -28.21 23.58 -6.68
N VAL A 129 -27.91 24.77 -6.14
CA VAL A 129 -27.60 24.99 -4.71
C VAL A 129 -28.86 24.87 -3.82
N ALA A 130 -30.06 24.72 -4.39
CA ALA A 130 -31.29 24.62 -3.64
C ALA A 130 -31.72 23.19 -3.24
N SER A 131 -31.08 22.10 -3.73
CA SER A 131 -31.63 20.75 -3.47
C SER A 131 -30.67 19.60 -3.14
N THR A 132 -29.34 19.74 -3.19
CA THR A 132 -28.46 18.62 -2.76
C THR A 132 -27.23 19.13 -2.01
N ASN A 133 -27.45 19.44 -0.73
CA ASN A 133 -26.38 19.49 0.26
C ASN A 133 -25.85 18.06 0.46
N VAL A 134 -24.56 17.82 0.21
CA VAL A 134 -23.87 16.57 0.64
C VAL A 134 -23.94 16.40 2.18
N ASN A 135 -24.26 17.49 2.89
CA ASN A 135 -24.51 17.49 4.34
C ASN A 135 -25.92 17.04 4.76
N ASN A 136 -26.78 16.66 3.81
CA ASN A 136 -28.07 16.04 4.07
C ASN A 136 -28.11 14.61 3.51
N VAL A 137 -26.98 13.87 3.57
CA VAL A 137 -26.98 12.40 3.48
C VAL A 137 -27.57 11.86 4.77
N SER A 138 -28.85 12.11 4.88
CA SER A 138 -29.72 11.67 5.90
C SER A 138 -30.02 10.19 5.63
N ASP A 139 -30.40 9.86 4.41
CA ASP A 139 -30.99 8.55 4.19
C ASP A 139 -29.90 7.48 4.15
N ALA A 140 -30.11 6.43 4.95
CA ALA A 140 -29.15 5.41 5.34
C ALA A 140 -28.64 4.51 4.19
N ASP A 141 -28.79 4.97 2.95
CA ASP A 141 -28.68 4.17 1.73
C ASP A 141 -27.98 4.89 0.54
N GLY A 142 -27.63 6.20 0.63
CA GLY A 142 -26.95 6.92 -0.45
C GLY A 142 -27.82 7.25 -1.68
N GLU A 143 -29.14 7.05 -1.59
CA GLU A 143 -30.09 7.25 -2.70
C GLU A 143 -30.32 8.72 -3.08
N GLY A 144 -30.11 9.68 -2.16
CA GLY A 144 -30.42 11.10 -2.38
C GLY A 144 -29.49 11.87 -3.33
N ALA A 145 -28.33 11.28 -3.68
CA ALA A 145 -27.38 11.86 -4.64
C ALA A 145 -27.59 11.34 -6.07
N LEU A 146 -28.29 10.22 -6.23
CA LEU A 146 -28.51 9.56 -7.50
C LEU A 146 -29.56 10.35 -8.32
N VAL A 147 -29.36 10.44 -9.64
CA VAL A 147 -30.42 10.89 -10.55
C VAL A 147 -31.65 9.98 -10.38
N PRO A 148 -32.89 10.49 -10.45
CA PRO A 148 -34.09 9.67 -10.20
C PRO A 148 -34.10 8.38 -11.01
N ALA A 149 -34.36 7.25 -10.34
CA ALA A 149 -34.25 5.90 -10.92
C ALA A 149 -35.06 5.71 -12.21
N ALA A 150 -36.21 6.37 -12.34
CA ALA A 150 -37.02 6.35 -13.57
C ALA A 150 -36.28 6.98 -14.77
N GLN A 151 -35.54 8.08 -14.54
CA GLN A 151 -34.77 8.75 -15.58
C GLN A 151 -33.55 7.92 -15.98
N LEU A 152 -32.82 7.36 -15.00
CA LEU A 152 -31.70 6.44 -15.27
C LEU A 152 -32.14 5.18 -16.02
N ALA A 153 -33.28 4.61 -15.64
CA ALA A 153 -33.85 3.47 -16.35
C ALA A 153 -34.22 3.82 -17.80
N GLN A 154 -34.75 5.02 -18.04
CA GLN A 154 -35.05 5.51 -19.39
C GLN A 154 -33.77 5.70 -20.22
N ALA A 155 -32.73 6.32 -19.66
CA ALA A 155 -31.45 6.52 -20.34
C ALA A 155 -30.78 5.19 -20.72
N LEU A 156 -30.77 4.20 -19.81
CA LEU A 156 -30.29 2.86 -20.12
C LEU A 156 -31.13 2.17 -21.21
N ALA A 157 -32.45 2.38 -21.21
CA ALA A 157 -33.32 1.84 -22.27
C ALA A 157 -33.05 2.51 -23.63
N ASP A 158 -32.68 3.79 -23.65
CA ASP A 158 -32.29 4.49 -24.88
C ASP A 158 -30.92 4.01 -25.40
N ILE A 159 -29.97 3.72 -24.50
CA ILE A 159 -28.70 3.06 -24.86
C ILE A 159 -28.95 1.65 -25.41
N ALA A 160 -29.82 0.87 -24.77
CA ALA A 160 -30.15 -0.48 -25.18
C ALA A 160 -30.88 -0.54 -26.54
N ARG A 161 -31.63 0.51 -26.91
CA ARG A 161 -32.33 0.59 -28.21
C ARG A 161 -31.42 0.99 -29.36
N ASP A 162 -30.31 1.66 -29.11
CA ASP A 162 -29.39 2.11 -30.14
C ASP A 162 -28.11 1.26 -30.18
N SER A 163 -28.08 0.29 -31.09
CA SER A 163 -26.96 -0.62 -31.27
C SER A 163 -25.67 0.05 -31.78
N ALA A 164 -25.74 1.31 -32.23
CA ALA A 164 -24.54 2.08 -32.58
C ALA A 164 -23.75 2.51 -31.34
N ILE A 165 -24.39 2.58 -30.16
CA ILE A 165 -23.73 3.00 -28.91
C ILE A 165 -22.94 1.84 -28.32
N GLN A 166 -21.64 1.79 -28.57
CA GLN A 166 -20.76 0.72 -28.09
C GLN A 166 -19.89 1.14 -26.90
N ASP A 167 -19.87 2.42 -26.55
CA ASP A 167 -18.94 2.99 -25.59
C ASP A 167 -19.66 4.04 -24.72
N VAL A 168 -19.69 3.80 -23.41
CA VAL A 168 -20.45 4.62 -22.47
C VAL A 168 -19.53 5.23 -21.43
N LEU A 169 -19.50 6.56 -21.37
CA LEU A 169 -18.79 7.34 -20.38
C LEU A 169 -19.71 7.65 -19.20
N LEU A 170 -19.34 7.22 -18.01
CA LEU A 170 -19.94 7.67 -16.75
C LEU A 170 -19.20 8.94 -16.33
N SER A 171 -19.82 10.09 -16.59
CA SER A 171 -19.16 11.40 -16.52
C SER A 171 -19.13 11.97 -15.11
N SER A 172 -17.99 12.55 -14.70
CA SER A 172 -17.86 13.40 -13.50
C SER A 172 -18.48 14.80 -13.65
N GLY A 173 -19.13 15.09 -14.79
CA GLY A 173 -19.55 16.42 -15.20
C GLY A 173 -18.47 17.25 -15.89
N ASP A 174 -17.32 16.66 -16.16
CA ASP A 174 -16.18 17.33 -16.80
C ASP A 174 -16.12 17.10 -18.31
N SER A 175 -16.85 16.12 -18.85
CA SER A 175 -16.81 15.84 -20.29
C SER A 175 -17.77 16.73 -21.10
N ARG A 176 -17.22 17.77 -21.75
CA ARG A 176 -17.70 18.11 -23.09
C ARG A 176 -17.15 17.07 -24.05
N GLY A 177 -18.04 16.26 -24.63
CA GLY A 177 -17.70 15.63 -25.90
C GLY A 177 -17.43 16.74 -26.91
N ASP A 178 -16.46 16.53 -27.81
CA ASP A 178 -16.30 17.37 -29.00
C ASP A 178 -17.70 17.69 -29.54
N SER A 179 -17.96 18.93 -29.92
CA SER A 179 -19.22 19.36 -30.52
C SER A 179 -18.92 20.27 -31.71
N ARG A 180 -19.41 19.88 -32.89
CA ARG A 180 -19.56 20.75 -34.06
C ARG A 180 -21.06 21.07 -34.19
N GLY A 181 -21.40 22.36 -34.09
CA GLY A 181 -22.53 23.06 -34.72
C GLY A 181 -23.96 22.58 -34.47
N ASP A 182 -24.75 23.44 -33.82
CA ASP A 182 -26.00 24.06 -34.33
C ASP A 182 -27.01 24.36 -33.21
N SER A 183 -27.79 25.42 -33.43
CA SER A 183 -28.55 26.16 -32.42
C SER A 183 -30.03 25.76 -32.34
N HIS A 184 -30.56 25.56 -31.12
CA HIS A 184 -31.80 26.19 -30.60
C HIS A 184 -32.28 25.60 -29.25
N GLY A 185 -32.40 26.47 -28.24
CA GLY A 185 -33.57 26.54 -27.34
C GLY A 185 -33.70 25.58 -26.14
N ASP A 186 -33.59 26.19 -24.95
CA ASP A 186 -34.08 25.79 -23.61
C ASP A 186 -33.06 25.17 -22.64
N SER A 187 -32.36 26.05 -21.92
CA SER A 187 -31.21 25.79 -21.06
C SER A 187 -31.62 25.38 -19.64
N ARG A 188 -31.67 24.07 -19.38
CA ARG A 188 -31.70 23.49 -18.03
C ARG A 188 -30.49 22.57 -17.80
N GLY A 189 -29.43 23.16 -17.24
CA GLY A 189 -28.50 22.54 -16.29
C GLY A 189 -27.73 21.27 -16.70
N ASP A 190 -26.71 21.40 -17.55
CA ASP A 190 -25.65 20.38 -17.71
C ASP A 190 -24.57 20.57 -16.63
N SER A 191 -24.72 19.91 -15.48
CA SER A 191 -23.62 19.71 -14.54
C SER A 191 -23.62 18.28 -14.02
N GLY A 192 -22.82 17.41 -14.64
CA GLY A 192 -22.58 16.08 -14.10
C GLY A 192 -21.84 16.12 -12.77
N GLY A 193 -21.82 14.98 -12.09
CA GLY A 193 -21.17 14.74 -10.81
C GLY A 193 -20.35 13.45 -10.84
N ASP A 194 -19.43 13.28 -9.89
CA ASP A 194 -18.48 12.17 -9.86
C ASP A 194 -19.20 10.83 -9.58
N PRO A 195 -19.13 9.82 -10.47
CA PRO A 195 -19.82 8.54 -10.27
C PRO A 195 -19.41 7.83 -8.97
N LEU A 196 -18.19 8.07 -8.47
CA LEU A 196 -17.71 7.48 -7.22
C LEU A 196 -18.03 8.31 -5.97
N ALA A 197 -18.74 9.43 -6.13
CA ALA A 197 -19.47 10.05 -5.02
C ALA A 197 -20.65 9.16 -4.55
N LEU A 198 -21.12 8.24 -5.39
CA LEU A 198 -22.09 7.22 -5.00
C LEU A 198 -21.41 6.09 -4.22
N SER A 199 -22.14 5.51 -3.26
CA SER A 199 -21.73 4.27 -2.59
C SER A 199 -21.82 3.08 -3.54
N ASN A 200 -21.07 2.01 -3.27
CA ASN A 200 -21.11 0.80 -4.11
C ASN A 200 -22.53 0.21 -4.19
N ARG A 201 -23.27 0.25 -3.08
CA ARG A 201 -24.68 -0.20 -3.02
C ARG A 201 -25.59 0.60 -3.96
N ALA A 202 -25.37 1.91 -4.09
CA ALA A 202 -26.14 2.76 -5.01
C ALA A 202 -25.66 2.63 -6.46
N LEU A 203 -24.36 2.40 -6.68
CA LEU A 203 -23.72 2.36 -7.99
C LEU A 203 -23.89 1.02 -8.72
N PHE A 204 -23.63 -0.12 -8.05
CA PHE A 204 -23.58 -1.45 -8.67
C PHE A 204 -24.84 -1.82 -9.45
N PRO A 205 -26.08 -1.60 -8.95
CA PRO A 205 -27.28 -1.97 -9.70
C PRO A 205 -27.39 -1.30 -11.08
N TRP A 206 -26.82 -0.10 -11.24
CA TRP A 206 -26.80 0.61 -12.52
C TRP A 206 -25.69 0.12 -13.43
N LEU A 207 -24.53 -0.20 -12.86
CA LEU A 207 -23.43 -0.79 -13.61
C LEU A 207 -23.81 -2.18 -14.15
N GLU A 208 -24.46 -3.03 -13.34
CA GLU A 208 -24.97 -4.35 -13.75
C GLU A 208 -25.91 -4.24 -14.95
N ARG A 209 -26.83 -3.28 -14.93
CA ARG A 209 -27.76 -3.04 -16.04
C ARG A 209 -27.07 -2.53 -17.30
N LEU A 210 -25.99 -1.75 -17.14
CA LEU A 210 -25.23 -1.22 -18.26
C LEU A 210 -24.38 -2.31 -18.93
N VAL A 211 -23.69 -3.16 -18.14
CA VAL A 211 -22.90 -4.27 -18.67
C VAL A 211 -23.75 -5.39 -19.25
N ALA A 212 -25.03 -5.49 -18.87
CA ALA A 212 -25.98 -6.43 -19.45
C ALA A 212 -26.42 -6.06 -20.89
N ILE A 213 -26.08 -4.87 -21.41
CA ILE A 213 -26.43 -4.45 -22.77
C ILE A 213 -25.43 -5.07 -23.76
N PRO A 214 -25.82 -6.03 -24.63
CA PRO A 214 -24.86 -6.87 -25.36
C PRO A 214 -23.94 -6.14 -26.34
N HIS A 215 -24.37 -5.00 -26.90
CA HIS A 215 -23.58 -4.23 -27.85
C HIS A 215 -22.67 -3.17 -27.18
N VAL A 216 -22.78 -2.95 -25.86
CA VAL A 216 -21.86 -2.07 -25.12
C VAL A 216 -20.57 -2.81 -24.87
N ARG A 217 -19.48 -2.32 -25.47
CA ARG A 217 -18.14 -2.94 -25.44
C ARG A 217 -17.17 -2.23 -24.50
N ALA A 218 -17.45 -0.99 -24.14
CA ALA A 218 -16.63 -0.22 -23.21
C ALA A 218 -17.49 0.63 -22.28
N VAL A 219 -17.15 0.62 -20.98
CA VAL A 219 -17.70 1.53 -19.99
C VAL A 219 -16.55 2.28 -19.32
N ARG A 220 -16.54 3.60 -19.44
CA ARG A 220 -15.47 4.48 -18.95
C ARG A 220 -15.94 5.17 -17.68
N ILE A 221 -15.29 4.89 -16.56
CA ILE A 221 -15.58 5.52 -15.27
C ILE A 221 -14.70 6.76 -15.14
N ASP A 222 -15.29 7.93 -15.28
CA ASP A 222 -14.60 9.22 -15.19
C ASP A 222 -14.67 9.77 -13.78
N SER A 223 -13.57 9.81 -13.04
CA SER A 223 -13.61 10.12 -11.61
C SER A 223 -12.32 10.72 -11.05
N HIS A 224 -12.49 11.69 -10.16
CA HIS A 224 -11.41 12.28 -9.35
C HIS A 224 -11.06 11.41 -8.15
N ALA A 225 -11.74 10.27 -7.92
CA ALA A 225 -11.56 9.46 -6.74
C ALA A 225 -10.10 9.06 -6.49
N LEU A 226 -9.32 8.72 -7.52
CA LEU A 226 -7.93 8.34 -7.31
C LEU A 226 -7.09 9.46 -6.69
N SER A 227 -7.26 10.71 -7.10
CA SER A 227 -6.51 11.86 -6.56
C SER A 227 -7.14 12.44 -5.30
N ALA A 228 -8.47 12.42 -5.19
CA ALA A 228 -9.22 13.10 -4.15
C ALA A 228 -9.73 12.19 -3.03
N HIS A 229 -10.16 10.98 -3.33
CA HIS A 229 -10.73 10.05 -2.33
C HIS A 229 -10.38 8.60 -2.69
N PRO A 230 -9.09 8.21 -2.65
CA PRO A 230 -8.65 6.92 -3.18
C PRO A 230 -9.31 5.71 -2.49
N GLU A 231 -9.77 5.87 -1.25
CA GLU A 231 -10.54 4.83 -0.54
C GLU A 231 -11.87 4.44 -1.21
N ARG A 232 -12.42 5.23 -2.15
CA ARG A 232 -13.58 4.81 -2.97
C ARG A 232 -13.23 3.66 -3.91
N ILE A 233 -11.94 3.45 -4.20
CA ILE A 233 -11.43 2.28 -4.90
C ILE A 233 -11.22 1.17 -3.85
N ASP A 234 -12.32 0.66 -3.28
CA ASP A 234 -12.30 -0.43 -2.31
C ASP A 234 -12.31 -1.81 -2.99
N ASP A 235 -12.10 -2.88 -2.21
CA ASP A 235 -11.97 -4.22 -2.75
C ASP A 235 -13.28 -4.71 -3.41
N ALA A 236 -14.44 -4.25 -2.94
CA ALA A 236 -15.73 -4.58 -3.53
C ALA A 236 -15.89 -3.93 -4.90
N PHE A 237 -15.51 -2.66 -5.05
CA PHE A 237 -15.50 -1.96 -6.34
C PHE A 237 -14.54 -2.63 -7.32
N VAL A 238 -13.32 -2.95 -6.88
CA VAL A 238 -12.32 -3.62 -7.73
C VAL A 238 -12.77 -5.03 -8.13
N ALA A 239 -13.38 -5.80 -7.23
CA ALA A 239 -13.94 -7.11 -7.53
C ALA A 239 -15.04 -7.03 -8.59
N PHE A 240 -15.97 -6.07 -8.45
CA PHE A 240 -17.02 -5.84 -9.44
C PHE A 240 -16.44 -5.53 -10.83
N LEU A 241 -15.46 -4.63 -10.93
CA LEU A 241 -14.85 -4.32 -12.23
C LEU A 241 -14.11 -5.53 -12.83
N LYS A 242 -13.46 -6.35 -11.99
CA LYS A 242 -12.72 -7.55 -12.43
C LYS A 242 -13.64 -8.59 -13.08
N GLU A 243 -14.88 -8.72 -12.62
CA GLU A 243 -15.88 -9.63 -13.19
C GLU A 243 -16.40 -9.17 -14.57
N HIS A 244 -16.14 -7.92 -14.93
CA HIS A 244 -16.69 -7.28 -16.11
C HIS A 244 -15.59 -6.58 -16.95
N PRO A 245 -14.96 -7.27 -17.93
CA PRO A 245 -13.79 -6.76 -18.67
C PRO A 245 -14.09 -5.63 -19.68
N VAL A 246 -15.23 -4.93 -19.52
CA VAL A 246 -15.62 -3.77 -20.34
C VAL A 246 -15.17 -2.43 -19.71
N PHE A 247 -14.73 -2.44 -18.45
CA PHE A 247 -14.46 -1.22 -17.70
C PHE A 247 -13.08 -0.60 -17.99
N TRP A 248 -13.06 0.73 -18.08
CA TRP A 248 -11.87 1.58 -18.13
C TRP A 248 -11.98 2.64 -17.03
N PHE A 249 -10.88 2.97 -16.39
CA PHE A 249 -10.86 4.04 -15.38
C PHE A 249 -10.19 5.30 -15.95
N TYR A 250 -10.86 6.43 -15.86
CA TYR A 250 -10.36 7.74 -16.29
C TYR A 250 -10.08 8.57 -15.05
N ALA A 251 -8.79 8.72 -14.74
CA ALA A 251 -8.27 9.46 -13.61
C ALA A 251 -8.01 10.92 -13.99
N HIS A 252 -8.04 11.79 -12.97
CA HIS A 252 -7.73 13.21 -13.10
C HIS A 252 -6.54 13.60 -12.22
N PHE A 253 -5.33 13.36 -12.75
CA PHE A 253 -4.10 13.84 -12.16
C PHE A 253 -3.63 15.09 -12.91
N ASN A 254 -3.53 16.21 -12.20
CA ASN A 254 -3.07 17.50 -12.73
C ASN A 254 -1.65 17.82 -12.27
N HIS A 255 -1.23 17.30 -11.12
CA HIS A 255 0.10 17.50 -10.55
C HIS A 255 0.75 16.15 -10.18
N PRO A 256 2.10 16.00 -10.23
CA PRO A 256 2.80 14.80 -9.76
C PRO A 256 2.31 14.27 -8.42
N ASP A 257 2.11 15.15 -7.44
CA ASP A 257 1.61 14.81 -6.10
C ASP A 257 0.21 14.18 -6.08
N ASP A 258 -0.60 14.35 -7.13
CA ASP A 258 -1.89 13.66 -7.23
C ASP A 258 -1.71 12.14 -7.33
N LEU A 259 -0.63 11.70 -8.00
CA LEU A 259 -0.27 10.30 -8.20
C LEU A 259 0.86 9.83 -7.27
N ASP A 260 1.78 10.72 -6.86
CA ASP A 260 2.94 10.42 -6.01
C ASP A 260 2.56 10.31 -4.53
N HIS A 261 1.57 9.47 -4.24
CA HIS A 261 1.14 9.13 -2.89
C HIS A 261 0.97 7.61 -2.76
N PRO A 262 1.48 6.97 -1.68
CA PRO A 262 1.46 5.51 -1.55
C PRO A 262 0.07 4.88 -1.68
N LEU A 263 -0.96 5.52 -1.09
CA LEU A 263 -2.34 5.04 -1.21
C LEU A 263 -2.85 5.14 -2.65
N VAL A 264 -2.59 6.25 -3.35
CA VAL A 264 -3.06 6.46 -4.73
C VAL A 264 -2.39 5.45 -5.67
N ARG A 265 -1.07 5.27 -5.57
CA ARG A 265 -0.33 4.26 -6.34
C ARG A 265 -0.84 2.84 -6.08
N ARG A 266 -1.17 2.51 -4.83
CA ARG A 266 -1.77 1.22 -4.48
C ARG A 266 -3.13 1.04 -5.16
N LYS A 267 -4.00 2.05 -5.14
CA LYS A 267 -5.32 1.99 -5.78
C LYS A 267 -5.24 1.90 -7.31
N VAL A 268 -4.29 2.61 -7.91
CA VAL A 268 -3.93 2.44 -9.33
C VAL A 268 -3.50 0.99 -9.61
N ALA A 269 -2.59 0.44 -8.80
CA ALA A 269 -2.12 -0.94 -8.97
C ALA A 269 -3.25 -1.97 -8.77
N GLN A 270 -4.21 -1.71 -7.88
CA GLN A 270 -5.40 -2.57 -7.68
C GLN A 270 -6.28 -2.59 -8.94
N LEU A 271 -6.58 -1.43 -9.53
CA LEU A 271 -7.34 -1.34 -10.78
C LEU A 271 -6.63 -2.08 -11.93
N LEU A 272 -5.33 -1.84 -12.10
CA LEU A 272 -4.53 -2.49 -13.14
C LEU A 272 -4.45 -4.02 -12.94
N SER A 273 -4.29 -4.49 -11.71
CA SER A 273 -4.27 -5.92 -11.37
C SER A 273 -5.63 -6.61 -11.60
N ALA A 274 -6.72 -5.84 -11.54
CA ALA A 274 -8.06 -6.30 -11.91
C ALA A 274 -8.29 -6.31 -13.43
N GLY A 275 -7.30 -5.94 -14.23
CA GLY A 275 -7.41 -5.85 -15.69
C GLY A 275 -8.12 -4.58 -16.16
N VAL A 276 -8.32 -3.58 -15.29
CA VAL A 276 -8.95 -2.30 -15.61
C VAL A 276 -7.88 -1.30 -16.05
N PRO A 277 -7.80 -0.92 -17.34
CA PRO A 277 -6.81 0.05 -17.78
C PRO A 277 -7.13 1.43 -17.21
N VAL A 278 -6.10 2.15 -16.78
CA VAL A 278 -6.22 3.50 -16.21
C VAL A 278 -5.67 4.54 -17.17
N MET A 279 -6.50 5.53 -17.51
CA MET A 279 -6.21 6.64 -18.41
C MET A 279 -6.14 7.94 -17.61
N ASN A 280 -5.09 8.75 -17.78
CA ASN A 280 -5.03 10.06 -17.13
C ASN A 280 -5.52 11.18 -18.05
N GLN A 281 -6.52 11.92 -17.58
CA GLN A 281 -6.97 13.19 -18.14
C GLN A 281 -6.42 14.33 -17.28
N CYS A 282 -5.61 15.18 -17.89
CA CYS A 282 -4.95 16.27 -17.23
C CYS A 282 -5.47 17.60 -17.78
N VAL A 283 -5.64 18.61 -16.94
CA VAL A 283 -5.93 19.99 -17.34
C VAL A 283 -4.71 20.85 -17.04
N LEU A 284 -4.35 21.69 -18.00
CA LEU A 284 -3.26 22.63 -17.85
C LEU A 284 -3.73 23.90 -17.12
N LEU A 285 -3.11 24.19 -15.99
CA LEU A 285 -3.55 25.14 -14.97
C LEU A 285 -2.40 26.04 -14.50
N ALA A 286 -2.62 27.36 -14.59
CA ALA A 286 -1.63 28.36 -14.24
C ALA A 286 -1.25 28.32 -12.74
N GLY A 287 0.06 28.20 -12.49
CA GLY A 287 0.68 27.99 -11.19
C GLY A 287 0.23 26.72 -10.45
N VAL A 288 -0.22 25.70 -11.17
CA VAL A 288 -0.37 24.32 -10.68
C VAL A 288 0.61 23.44 -11.44
N ASN A 289 0.45 23.34 -12.76
CA ASN A 289 1.24 22.49 -13.64
C ASN A 289 1.63 23.21 -14.94
N ASP A 290 1.69 24.54 -14.95
CA ASP A 290 2.11 25.33 -16.11
C ASP A 290 3.63 25.46 -16.25
N ASP A 291 4.39 24.53 -15.65
CA ASP A 291 5.82 24.39 -15.80
C ASP A 291 6.15 23.14 -16.63
N PRO A 292 6.99 23.25 -17.69
CA PRO A 292 7.34 22.10 -18.54
C PRO A 292 7.94 20.93 -17.76
N ALA A 293 8.73 21.15 -16.70
CA ALA A 293 9.30 20.06 -15.92
C ALA A 293 8.22 19.36 -15.08
N THR A 294 7.28 20.11 -14.48
CA THR A 294 6.16 19.53 -13.72
C THR A 294 5.26 18.64 -14.58
N VAL A 295 4.86 19.10 -15.78
CA VAL A 295 3.99 18.27 -16.66
C VAL A 295 4.76 17.05 -17.16
N THR A 296 6.01 17.22 -17.60
CA THR A 296 6.86 16.09 -18.00
C THR A 296 6.98 15.06 -16.89
N ARG A 297 7.23 15.50 -15.65
CA ARG A 297 7.32 14.61 -14.49
C ARG A 297 6.01 13.86 -14.24
N LEU A 298 4.87 14.52 -14.37
CA LEU A 298 3.56 13.86 -14.25
C LEU A 298 3.36 12.79 -15.34
N MET A 299 3.67 13.11 -16.59
CA MET A 299 3.53 12.15 -17.70
C MET A 299 4.44 10.92 -17.52
N GLU A 300 5.68 11.13 -17.09
CA GLU A 300 6.60 10.05 -16.72
C GLU A 300 6.05 9.21 -15.57
N LEU A 301 5.57 9.85 -14.49
CA LEU A 301 5.00 9.15 -13.34
C LEU A 301 3.78 8.30 -13.74
N CYS A 302 2.91 8.83 -14.59
CA CYS A 302 1.80 8.07 -15.16
C CYS A 302 2.34 6.85 -15.91
N TYR A 303 3.26 7.05 -16.86
CA TYR A 303 3.83 5.98 -17.68
C TYR A 303 4.50 4.88 -16.83
N PHE A 304 5.35 5.26 -15.88
CA PHE A 304 6.03 4.30 -15.00
C PHE A 304 5.06 3.59 -14.04
N SER A 305 3.93 4.21 -13.71
CA SER A 305 2.84 3.61 -12.92
C SER A 305 1.85 2.81 -13.77
N LYS A 306 2.12 2.61 -15.06
CA LYS A 306 1.23 1.95 -16.04
C LYS A 306 -0.14 2.64 -16.19
N VAL A 307 -0.21 3.92 -15.81
CA VAL A 307 -1.33 4.80 -16.14
C VAL A 307 -1.01 5.45 -17.48
N GLN A 308 -1.88 5.31 -18.47
CA GLN A 308 -1.65 5.90 -19.78
C GLN A 308 -1.86 7.42 -19.71
N PRO A 309 -0.84 8.25 -20.00
CA PRO A 309 -1.05 9.67 -20.24
C PRO A 309 -1.94 9.83 -21.47
N TYR A 310 -3.20 10.22 -21.26
CA TYR A 310 -4.20 10.16 -22.31
C TYR A 310 -4.45 11.52 -22.95
N ARG A 311 -4.91 12.50 -22.17
CA ARG A 311 -5.21 13.85 -22.68
C ARG A 311 -4.67 14.93 -21.76
N LEU A 312 -4.17 15.99 -22.36
CA LEU A 312 -3.81 17.24 -21.70
C LEU A 312 -4.67 18.37 -22.29
N TYR A 313 -5.59 18.89 -21.49
CA TYR A 313 -6.54 19.91 -21.89
C TYR A 313 -5.99 21.31 -21.62
N VAL A 314 -6.09 22.19 -22.62
CA VAL A 314 -5.79 23.62 -22.50
C VAL A 314 -7.10 24.38 -22.39
N LEU A 315 -7.28 25.11 -21.29
CA LEU A 315 -8.49 25.91 -21.05
C LEU A 315 -8.54 27.11 -22.02
N ASP A 316 -9.65 27.28 -22.74
CA ASP A 316 -9.92 28.51 -23.48
C ASP A 316 -10.97 29.36 -22.71
N HIS A 317 -10.58 30.58 -22.37
CA HIS A 317 -11.41 31.61 -21.72
C HIS A 317 -12.50 31.12 -20.73
N PRO A 318 -12.15 30.42 -19.64
CA PRO A 318 -13.15 29.92 -18.70
C PRO A 318 -13.70 31.05 -17.80
N ARG A 319 -15.03 31.20 -17.73
CA ARG A 319 -15.70 32.17 -16.84
C ARG A 319 -15.25 31.93 -15.39
N ARG A 320 -14.90 33.00 -14.65
CA ARG A 320 -14.42 32.99 -13.24
C ARG A 320 -13.06 32.31 -12.98
N THR A 321 -12.57 31.43 -13.84
CA THR A 321 -11.25 30.75 -13.66
C THR A 321 -10.19 31.17 -14.67
N ALA A 322 -10.37 32.31 -15.35
CA ALA A 322 -9.39 32.89 -16.26
C ALA A 322 -7.99 33.04 -15.64
N HIS A 323 -7.92 33.22 -14.31
CA HIS A 323 -6.67 33.28 -13.56
C HIS A 323 -5.90 31.95 -13.47
N LEU A 324 -6.51 30.83 -13.89
CA LEU A 324 -5.89 29.52 -14.07
C LEU A 324 -5.60 29.21 -15.55
N ALA A 325 -5.96 30.08 -16.50
CA ALA A 325 -5.65 29.88 -17.90
C ALA A 325 -4.16 30.09 -18.17
N VAL A 326 -3.56 29.19 -18.94
CA VAL A 326 -2.14 29.22 -19.29
C VAL A 326 -1.95 29.93 -20.62
N SER A 327 -0.98 30.86 -20.68
CA SER A 327 -0.72 31.61 -21.91
C SER A 327 -0.31 30.70 -23.07
N GLU A 328 -0.71 31.06 -24.28
CA GLU A 328 -0.35 30.34 -25.52
C GLU A 328 1.17 30.13 -25.68
N ALA A 329 1.99 31.10 -25.24
CA ALA A 329 3.44 30.94 -25.25
C ALA A 329 3.91 29.79 -24.35
N ARG A 330 3.33 29.70 -23.14
CA ARG A 330 3.65 28.64 -22.19
C ARG A 330 3.08 27.28 -22.62
N VAL A 331 1.90 27.25 -23.23
CA VAL A 331 1.33 26.03 -23.84
C VAL A 331 2.29 25.46 -24.89
N ARG A 332 2.85 26.31 -25.77
CA ARG A 332 3.85 25.87 -26.76
C ARG A 332 5.15 25.35 -26.14
N GLU A 333 5.66 26.00 -25.10
CA GLU A 333 6.81 25.50 -24.33
C GLU A 333 6.56 24.10 -23.79
N ILE A 334 5.39 23.88 -23.19
CA ILE A 334 5.01 22.58 -22.63
C ILE A 334 4.84 21.54 -23.74
N GLY A 335 4.17 21.88 -24.84
CA GLY A 335 4.05 20.99 -25.99
C GLY A 335 5.41 20.53 -26.54
N ASN A 336 6.37 21.44 -26.63
CA ASN A 336 7.75 21.12 -27.05
C ASN A 336 8.48 20.22 -26.07
N ALA A 337 8.29 20.41 -24.76
CA ALA A 337 8.88 19.54 -23.75
C ALA A 337 8.28 18.13 -23.82
N LEU A 338 6.96 18.01 -23.95
CA LEU A 338 6.27 16.72 -24.05
C LEU A 338 6.62 15.95 -25.33
N ALA A 339 6.88 16.65 -26.43
CA ALA A 339 7.36 16.05 -27.68
C ALA A 339 8.68 15.28 -27.54
N SER A 340 9.47 15.56 -26.49
CA SER A 340 10.73 14.86 -26.23
C SER A 340 10.56 13.54 -25.47
N LEU A 341 9.37 13.26 -24.93
CA LEU A 341 9.10 12.03 -24.18
C LEU A 341 9.01 10.81 -25.11
N ALA A 342 9.17 9.61 -24.55
CA ALA A 342 8.86 8.38 -25.27
C ALA A 342 7.37 8.39 -25.71
N SER A 343 7.07 7.91 -26.93
CA SER A 343 5.72 7.97 -27.50
C SER A 343 4.59 7.50 -26.56
N PRO A 344 4.72 6.41 -25.78
CA PRO A 344 3.67 5.99 -24.85
C PRO A 344 3.43 6.95 -23.67
N ALA A 345 4.39 7.83 -23.37
CA ALA A 345 4.30 8.83 -22.32
C ALA A 345 3.80 10.20 -22.83
N GLN A 346 3.56 10.35 -24.14
CA GLN A 346 3.07 11.60 -24.71
C GLN A 346 1.53 11.66 -24.65
N PRO A 347 0.92 12.64 -23.95
CA PRO A 347 -0.52 12.83 -23.97
C PRO A 347 -0.97 13.53 -25.27
N LEU A 348 -2.24 13.36 -25.63
CA LEU A 348 -2.87 14.18 -26.67
C LEU A 348 -3.19 15.58 -26.13
N LEU A 349 -2.62 16.63 -26.72
CA LEU A 349 -2.95 18.01 -26.37
C LEU A 349 -4.29 18.42 -27.01
N VAL A 350 -5.23 18.93 -26.21
CA VAL A 350 -6.60 19.28 -26.62
C VAL A 350 -6.94 20.71 -26.18
N HIS A 351 -7.25 21.62 -27.12
CA HIS A 351 -7.66 22.99 -26.82
C HIS A 351 -9.18 23.10 -26.66
N LEU A 352 -9.64 23.65 -25.54
CA LEU A 352 -11.06 23.74 -25.20
C LEU A 352 -11.70 25.08 -25.59
N GLY A 353 -11.87 25.41 -26.88
CA GLY A 353 -12.61 26.62 -27.29
C GLY A 353 -12.69 26.95 -28.80
N LYS A 354 -13.34 28.08 -29.12
CA LYS A 354 -14.24 28.41 -30.26
C LYS A 354 -13.74 28.28 -31.72
N ASP A 355 -12.55 27.76 -31.99
CA ASP A 355 -12.04 27.67 -33.37
C ASP A 355 -11.99 26.21 -33.87
N PRO A 356 -12.90 25.78 -34.76
CA PRO A 356 -12.89 24.43 -35.33
C PRO A 356 -11.58 24.06 -36.03
N ALA A 357 -10.79 25.06 -36.45
CA ALA A 357 -9.48 24.87 -37.06
C ALA A 357 -8.37 24.55 -36.04
N ARG A 358 -8.59 24.81 -34.74
CA ARG A 358 -7.65 24.51 -33.65
C ARG A 358 -7.99 23.21 -32.89
N GLN A 359 -9.09 22.55 -33.24
CA GLN A 359 -9.52 21.26 -32.67
C GLN A 359 -8.88 20.04 -33.37
N GLU A 360 -8.17 20.23 -34.49
CA GLU A 360 -7.34 19.16 -35.03
C GLU A 360 -6.15 18.96 -34.09
N GLY A 361 -6.15 17.81 -33.39
CA GLY A 361 -5.04 17.42 -32.54
C GLY A 361 -3.74 17.57 -33.30
N VAL A 362 -2.86 18.46 -32.83
CA VAL A 362 -1.50 18.56 -33.32
C VAL A 362 -0.85 17.22 -32.96
N THR A 363 -0.84 16.29 -33.91
CA THR A 363 0.14 15.22 -33.89
C THR A 363 1.47 15.94 -34.00
N VAL A 364 2.26 15.92 -32.92
CA VAL A 364 3.65 16.37 -32.99
C VAL A 364 4.27 15.60 -34.16
N PRO A 365 4.68 16.27 -35.25
CA PRO A 365 5.14 15.56 -36.42
C PRO A 365 6.38 14.77 -36.01
N ALA A 366 6.34 13.45 -36.21
CA ALA A 366 7.55 12.65 -36.24
C ALA A 366 8.51 13.35 -37.20
N ARG A 367 9.66 13.82 -36.71
CA ARG A 367 10.68 14.41 -37.58
C ARG A 367 10.92 13.43 -38.71
N SER A 368 10.58 13.87 -39.92
CA SER A 368 11.03 13.25 -41.16
C SER A 368 12.53 13.06 -41.04
N ILE A 369 12.97 11.80 -41.14
CA ILE A 369 14.38 11.53 -41.41
C ILE A 369 14.62 12.08 -42.81
N VAL A 370 15.17 13.29 -42.84
CA VAL A 370 15.61 13.97 -44.05
C VAL A 370 16.73 13.13 -44.67
N GLN A 371 16.52 12.80 -45.94
CA GLN A 371 17.56 12.42 -46.88
C GLN A 371 18.70 13.45 -46.85
N GLU A 372 19.92 13.01 -46.53
CA GLU A 372 21.13 13.70 -46.99
C GLU A 372 22.04 12.70 -47.71
N ASP A 373 22.06 12.93 -49.03
CA ASP A 373 23.18 12.92 -49.96
C ASP A 373 24.01 11.65 -50.23
N ARG A 374 23.72 11.14 -51.44
CA ARG A 374 24.63 10.45 -52.33
C ARG A 374 25.83 11.35 -52.68
N ALA A 375 27.04 10.84 -52.42
CA ALA A 375 28.21 11.12 -53.24
C ALA A 375 28.89 9.80 -53.66
N SER A 376 28.86 9.58 -54.97
CA SER A 376 29.62 8.67 -55.87
C SER A 376 30.97 8.15 -55.35
N SER A 377 31.32 6.85 -55.41
CA SER A 377 31.84 6.08 -56.59
C SER A 377 32.39 4.70 -56.10
N PRO A 378 32.85 3.74 -56.94
CA PRO A 378 32.06 2.87 -57.80
C PRO A 378 32.37 1.34 -57.63
N VAL A 379 31.39 0.52 -58.00
CA VAL A 379 31.47 -0.79 -58.70
C VAL A 379 32.55 -1.82 -58.31
N GLY A 380 32.09 -2.98 -57.83
CA GLY A 380 32.77 -4.27 -57.94
C GLY A 380 31.76 -5.42 -58.06
N ARG A 381 31.77 -6.13 -59.19
CA ARG A 381 30.87 -7.22 -59.60
C ARG A 381 31.22 -8.57 -58.96
N GLY A 382 30.21 -9.44 -58.78
CA GLY A 382 30.35 -10.90 -58.63
C GLY A 382 29.17 -11.49 -57.83
N ALA A 383 28.05 -11.87 -58.45
CA ALA A 383 27.74 -13.17 -59.07
C ALA A 383 27.33 -14.29 -58.08
N ALA A 384 26.03 -14.65 -58.17
CA ALA A 384 25.37 -15.95 -57.99
C ALA A 384 25.73 -16.89 -56.81
N SER A 385 24.75 -17.32 -56.00
CA SER A 385 23.91 -18.50 -56.30
C SER A 385 22.83 -18.75 -55.23
N THR A 386 21.71 -19.28 -55.68
CA THR A 386 20.64 -19.96 -54.92
C THR A 386 21.15 -21.18 -54.15
N ALA A 387 20.67 -21.40 -52.92
CA ALA A 387 19.92 -22.61 -52.50
C ALA A 387 19.96 -22.86 -50.98
N GLN A 388 18.77 -23.10 -50.43
CA GLN A 388 18.42 -24.09 -49.40
C GLN A 388 19.13 -24.09 -48.04
N SER A 389 18.30 -23.82 -47.04
CA SER A 389 18.56 -24.00 -45.61
C SER A 389 18.42 -25.46 -45.18
N THR A 390 19.50 -26.04 -44.67
CA THR A 390 19.48 -27.12 -43.69
C THR A 390 20.60 -26.91 -42.66
N GLN A 391 20.26 -27.32 -41.43
CA GLN A 391 20.97 -27.10 -40.16
C GLN A 391 22.42 -27.61 -40.14
N SER A 392 23.33 -26.88 -39.50
CA SER A 392 23.92 -27.24 -38.19
C SER A 392 25.12 -26.36 -37.81
N ALA A 393 25.09 -25.92 -36.55
CA ALA A 393 26.18 -25.59 -35.61
C ALA A 393 27.49 -24.93 -36.11
N GLN A 394 27.79 -23.71 -35.63
CA GLN A 394 28.69 -23.53 -34.47
C GLN A 394 28.90 -22.04 -34.09
N SER A 395 28.97 -21.83 -32.77
CA SER A 395 29.69 -20.79 -32.02
C SER A 395 29.34 -19.31 -32.25
N ALA A 396 28.41 -18.80 -31.44
CA ALA A 396 28.56 -17.47 -30.84
C ALA A 396 28.89 -17.69 -29.37
N GLN A 397 30.04 -17.19 -28.94
CA GLN A 397 30.50 -17.23 -27.56
C GLN A 397 29.48 -16.51 -26.66
N SER A 398 28.70 -17.29 -25.93
CA SER A 398 27.99 -16.81 -24.76
C SER A 398 29.04 -16.53 -23.69
N THR A 399 29.22 -15.26 -23.32
CA THR A 399 29.75 -14.92 -22.00
C THR A 399 28.94 -15.71 -20.98
N PRO A 400 29.57 -16.51 -20.10
CA PRO A 400 28.85 -17.21 -19.07
C PRO A 400 28.25 -16.15 -18.15
N VAL A 401 26.93 -16.03 -18.14
CA VAL A 401 26.24 -15.51 -16.96
C VAL A 401 26.51 -16.57 -15.91
N VAL A 402 27.51 -16.31 -15.06
CA VAL A 402 27.63 -17.04 -13.81
C VAL A 402 26.34 -16.73 -13.08
N ASP A 403 25.45 -17.71 -12.93
CA ASP A 403 24.28 -17.60 -12.05
C ASP A 403 24.82 -17.29 -10.66
N ALA A 404 24.87 -16.01 -10.32
CA ALA A 404 25.21 -15.57 -8.98
C ALA A 404 24.10 -16.10 -8.06
N ALA A 405 24.49 -16.79 -6.99
CA ALA A 405 23.53 -17.28 -6.00
C ALA A 405 22.58 -16.13 -5.58
N PRO A 406 21.27 -16.39 -5.40
CA PRO A 406 20.32 -15.34 -5.05
C PRO A 406 20.76 -14.62 -3.77
N VAL A 407 20.67 -13.29 -3.76
CA VAL A 407 21.16 -12.46 -2.64
C VAL A 407 20.41 -12.76 -1.33
N VAL A 408 19.12 -13.08 -1.43
CA VAL A 408 18.28 -13.62 -0.36
C VAL A 408 17.90 -15.04 -0.80
N ASN A 409 18.12 -16.04 0.05
CA ASN A 409 17.70 -17.42 -0.20
C ASN A 409 17.75 -18.22 1.11
N SER A 410 16.62 -18.34 1.82
CA SER A 410 16.56 -19.21 3.01
C SER A 410 15.21 -19.95 3.08
N TRP A 411 15.26 -21.28 3.07
CA TRP A 411 14.07 -22.14 3.03
C TRP A 411 13.77 -22.86 4.35
N ASN A 412 14.75 -22.94 5.26
CA ASN A 412 14.65 -23.67 6.52
C ASN A 412 15.58 -23.06 7.57
N GLU A 413 15.54 -23.60 8.80
CA GLU A 413 16.30 -23.07 9.93
C GLU A 413 17.73 -23.63 10.05
N TRP A 414 18.17 -24.56 9.19
CA TRP A 414 19.38 -25.36 9.45
C TRP A 414 20.35 -25.51 8.27
N ASP A 415 19.97 -25.23 7.02
CA ASP A 415 20.92 -25.30 5.91
C ASP A 415 22.13 -24.36 6.17
N PRO A 416 23.33 -24.66 5.64
CA PRO A 416 24.54 -23.88 5.92
C PRO A 416 24.34 -22.37 5.76
N LEU A 417 24.51 -21.62 6.84
CA LEU A 417 24.31 -20.17 6.91
C LEU A 417 25.42 -19.42 6.16
N GLU A 418 25.05 -18.46 5.32
CA GLU A 418 25.98 -17.65 4.52
C GLU A 418 25.88 -16.15 4.81
N GLU A 419 24.67 -15.63 5.05
CA GLU A 419 24.45 -14.22 5.39
C GLU A 419 23.32 -14.07 6.40
N VAL A 420 23.53 -13.22 7.40
CA VAL A 420 22.61 -13.01 8.51
C VAL A 420 22.56 -11.53 8.91
N ILE A 421 21.38 -11.03 9.25
CA ILE A 421 21.24 -9.75 9.95
C ILE A 421 21.29 -10.03 11.44
N VAL A 422 22.15 -9.32 12.17
CA VAL A 422 22.20 -9.32 13.65
C VAL A 422 21.67 -7.97 14.14
N GLY A 423 20.73 -8.01 15.09
CA GLY A 423 20.08 -6.81 15.62
C GLY A 423 21.01 -5.82 16.34
N ARG A 424 20.44 -4.70 16.78
CA ARG A 424 21.11 -3.61 17.51
C ARG A 424 20.32 -3.22 18.75
N VAL A 425 21.05 -2.86 19.80
CA VAL A 425 20.49 -2.50 21.11
C VAL A 425 20.70 -1.04 21.48
N ASP A 426 21.52 -0.31 20.73
CA ASP A 426 21.70 1.12 20.93
C ASP A 426 20.44 1.90 20.54
N GLN A 427 20.16 2.98 21.29
CA GLN A 427 18.97 3.83 21.12
C GLN A 427 17.62 3.09 21.29
N ALA A 428 17.64 1.87 21.80
CA ALA A 428 16.45 1.14 22.20
C ALA A 428 15.71 1.84 23.36
N SER A 429 14.39 1.75 23.32
CA SER A 429 13.50 2.18 24.39
C SER A 429 12.68 1.00 24.89
N PHE A 430 12.41 0.96 26.18
CA PHE A 430 11.43 0.03 26.72
C PHE A 430 10.05 0.46 26.22
N PRO A 431 9.18 -0.47 25.76
CA PRO A 431 7.95 -0.11 25.06
C PRO A 431 7.03 0.74 25.93
N ALA A 432 6.33 1.67 25.28
CA ALA A 432 5.39 2.60 25.94
C ALA A 432 3.97 2.04 26.09
N TRP A 433 3.61 1.06 25.27
CA TRP A 433 2.31 0.40 25.28
C TRP A 433 2.48 -1.07 25.65
N ASP A 434 1.53 -1.60 26.42
CA ASP A 434 1.76 -2.78 27.24
C ASP A 434 0.71 -3.88 27.12
N THR A 435 -0.39 -3.72 26.37
CA THR A 435 -1.48 -4.74 26.38
C THR A 435 -1.01 -6.14 26.00
N ILE A 436 -0.14 -6.30 25.00
CA ILE A 436 0.47 -7.60 24.68
C ILE A 436 1.41 -8.05 25.80
N ASN A 437 2.22 -7.14 26.31
CA ASN A 437 3.21 -7.47 27.32
C ASN A 437 2.59 -7.84 28.69
N GLU A 438 1.46 -7.23 29.07
CA GLU A 438 0.71 -7.52 30.30
C GLU A 438 0.12 -8.93 30.32
N VAL A 439 -0.12 -9.52 29.15
CA VAL A 439 -0.66 -10.88 29.03
C VAL A 439 0.40 -11.94 28.76
N THR A 440 1.57 -11.56 28.24
CA THR A 440 2.70 -12.48 27.99
C THR A 440 3.71 -12.54 29.14
N VAL A 441 3.64 -11.61 30.09
CA VAL A 441 4.53 -11.59 31.26
C VAL A 441 3.73 -11.79 32.54
N PRO A 442 4.19 -12.64 33.49
CA PRO A 442 3.57 -12.74 34.81
C PRO A 442 3.47 -11.37 35.51
N ARG A 443 2.31 -11.06 36.07
CA ARG A 443 1.99 -9.72 36.63
C ARG A 443 2.95 -9.26 37.74
N ASP A 444 3.47 -10.20 38.52
CA ASP A 444 4.42 -9.95 39.61
C ASP A 444 5.86 -9.75 39.12
N GLU A 445 6.20 -10.20 37.92
CA GLU A 445 7.51 -10.01 37.29
C GLU A 445 7.61 -8.68 36.52
N TRP A 446 6.49 -8.17 35.99
CA TRP A 446 6.43 -6.98 35.14
C TRP A 446 7.07 -5.73 35.78
N GLY A 447 6.59 -5.32 36.96
CA GLY A 447 7.07 -4.11 37.63
C GLY A 447 8.57 -4.13 37.98
N PRO A 448 9.08 -5.22 38.61
CA PRO A 448 10.52 -5.40 38.83
C PRO A 448 11.35 -5.32 37.54
N ALA A 449 10.88 -5.96 36.46
CA ALA A 449 11.59 -5.99 35.19
C ALA A 449 11.73 -4.57 34.58
N VAL A 450 10.64 -3.80 34.51
CA VAL A 450 10.67 -2.39 34.03
C VAL A 450 11.67 -1.56 34.80
N ARG A 451 11.66 -1.65 36.14
CA ARG A 451 12.58 -0.89 37.00
C ARG A 451 14.04 -1.24 36.76
N ALA A 452 14.34 -2.52 36.50
CA ALA A 452 15.70 -2.99 36.27
C ALA A 452 16.25 -2.63 34.88
N MET A 453 15.37 -2.43 33.88
CA MET A 453 15.79 -2.23 32.49
C MET A 453 15.80 -0.76 32.04
N SER A 454 14.77 0.00 32.41
CA SER A 454 14.58 1.39 31.96
C SER A 454 14.18 2.34 33.09
N GLY A 455 13.88 1.81 34.28
CA GLY A 455 13.31 2.56 35.40
C GLY A 455 11.80 2.78 35.26
N GLU A 456 11.34 3.19 34.07
CA GLU A 456 9.96 3.53 33.74
C GLU A 456 9.57 3.06 32.33
N LEU A 457 8.27 2.83 32.10
CA LEU A 457 7.71 2.51 30.78
C LEU A 457 7.93 3.65 29.78
N GLY A 458 8.13 3.31 28.51
CA GLY A 458 8.32 4.29 27.44
C GLY A 458 9.60 5.12 27.53
N LYS A 459 10.61 4.66 28.29
CA LYS A 459 11.92 5.32 28.44
C LYS A 459 13.02 4.53 27.75
N PRO A 460 14.11 5.20 27.32
CA PRO A 460 15.33 4.52 26.92
C PRO A 460 15.80 3.50 27.96
N TYR A 461 16.38 2.40 27.49
CA TYR A 461 17.04 1.44 28.39
C TYR A 461 18.19 2.11 29.15
N LEU A 462 18.45 1.62 30.37
CA LEU A 462 19.55 2.10 31.21
C LEU A 462 20.89 1.89 30.48
N PRO A 463 21.81 2.89 30.48
CA PRO A 463 23.05 2.82 29.72
C PRO A 463 23.90 1.57 30.02
N GLU A 464 23.94 1.10 31.27
CA GLU A 464 24.66 -0.09 31.68
C GLU A 464 24.05 -1.39 31.12
N VAL A 465 22.73 -1.44 30.95
CA VAL A 465 22.03 -2.56 30.33
C VAL A 465 22.37 -2.61 28.84
N VAL A 466 22.26 -1.47 28.15
CA VAL A 466 22.65 -1.34 26.73
C VAL A 466 24.12 -1.71 26.52
N ALA A 467 25.02 -1.25 27.40
CA ALA A 467 26.45 -1.52 27.28
C ALA A 467 26.79 -3.01 27.46
N ARG A 468 26.13 -3.70 28.39
CA ARG A 468 26.29 -5.15 28.59
C ARG A 468 25.77 -5.93 27.38
N ALA A 469 24.55 -5.66 26.95
CA ALA A 469 23.95 -6.30 25.78
C ALA A 469 24.76 -6.03 24.50
N SER A 470 25.27 -4.82 24.30
CA SER A 470 26.12 -4.50 23.14
C SER A 470 27.35 -5.40 23.09
N ARG A 471 28.00 -5.67 24.23
CA ARG A 471 29.13 -6.60 24.29
C ARG A 471 28.72 -8.04 23.97
N ALA A 472 27.53 -8.47 24.39
CA ALA A 472 26.99 -9.78 24.03
C ALA A 472 26.76 -9.90 22.51
N VAL A 473 26.12 -8.88 21.92
CA VAL A 473 25.89 -8.82 20.47
C VAL A 473 27.20 -8.85 19.69
N GLU A 474 28.21 -8.06 20.07
CA GLU A 474 29.50 -8.07 19.38
C GLU A 474 30.25 -9.41 19.52
N ARG A 475 30.07 -10.15 20.63
CA ARG A 475 30.58 -11.54 20.73
C ARG A 475 29.92 -12.46 19.70
N LEU A 476 28.61 -12.37 19.55
CA LEU A 476 27.87 -13.15 18.55
C LEU A 476 28.30 -12.79 17.12
N VAL A 477 28.46 -11.49 16.82
CA VAL A 477 28.95 -11.01 15.51
C VAL A 477 30.32 -11.60 15.21
N HIS A 478 31.29 -11.47 16.12
CA HIS A 478 32.63 -12.03 15.92
C HIS A 478 32.62 -13.55 15.75
N LEU A 479 31.76 -14.26 16.49
CA LEU A 479 31.60 -15.71 16.34
C LEU A 479 31.08 -16.05 14.94
N LEU A 480 30.00 -15.40 14.48
CA LEU A 480 29.42 -15.65 13.16
C LEU A 480 30.41 -15.35 12.03
N GLU A 481 31.15 -14.24 12.12
CA GLU A 481 32.19 -13.90 11.15
C GLU A 481 33.34 -14.92 11.16
N ALA A 482 33.75 -15.41 12.34
CA ALA A 482 34.77 -16.46 12.47
C ALA A 482 34.31 -17.79 11.86
N GLU A 483 33.00 -18.07 11.87
CA GLU A 483 32.39 -19.23 11.20
C GLU A 483 32.17 -19.00 9.68
N GLY A 484 32.60 -17.85 9.15
CA GLY A 484 32.54 -17.53 7.72
C GLY A 484 31.19 -16.96 7.25
N VAL A 485 30.32 -16.55 8.18
CA VAL A 485 29.02 -15.96 7.86
C VAL A 485 29.17 -14.45 7.62
N THR A 486 28.57 -13.95 6.55
CA THR A 486 28.46 -12.49 6.33
C THR A 486 27.47 -11.89 7.31
N VAL A 487 27.90 -10.96 8.15
CA VAL A 487 27.03 -10.28 9.12
C VAL A 487 26.63 -8.90 8.63
N ARG A 488 25.34 -8.60 8.68
CA ARG A 488 24.75 -7.30 8.37
C ARG A 488 24.05 -6.74 9.61
N ARG A 489 23.95 -5.41 9.72
CA ARG A 489 23.37 -4.73 10.90
C ARG A 489 22.34 -3.69 10.48
N PRO A 490 21.22 -3.53 11.20
CA PRO A 490 20.26 -2.45 10.94
C PRO A 490 20.85 -1.06 11.20
N ASP A 491 20.22 -0.03 10.62
CA ASP A 491 20.53 1.37 10.88
C ASP A 491 20.17 1.76 12.33
N PRO A 492 20.91 2.69 12.96
CA PRO A 492 20.49 3.29 14.23
C PRO A 492 19.17 4.06 14.05
N VAL A 493 18.23 3.86 14.97
CA VAL A 493 16.96 4.57 15.04
C VAL A 493 16.70 5.00 16.48
N ASP A 494 16.28 6.25 16.66
CA ASP A 494 15.86 6.76 17.96
C ASP A 494 14.43 6.28 18.27
N TYR A 495 14.33 5.22 19.08
CA TYR A 495 13.06 4.65 19.50
C TYR A 495 12.37 5.43 20.62
N SER A 496 12.99 6.48 21.17
CA SER A 496 12.36 7.30 22.23
C SER A 496 11.31 8.28 21.69
N ARG A 497 11.20 8.40 20.36
CA ARG A 497 10.31 9.35 19.72
C ARG A 497 8.86 8.86 19.76
N PRO A 498 7.90 9.72 20.16
CA PRO A 498 6.49 9.38 20.11
C PRO A 498 5.99 9.29 18.66
N PHE A 499 5.04 8.39 18.43
CA PHE A 499 4.36 8.25 17.15
C PHE A 499 2.95 7.69 17.37
N GLY A 500 2.15 7.68 16.30
CA GLY A 500 0.80 7.12 16.36
C GLY A 500 0.15 7.01 14.99
N THR A 501 -1.03 6.44 15.02
CA THR A 501 -1.99 6.37 13.91
C THR A 501 -3.16 7.32 14.24
N PRO A 502 -4.18 7.42 13.37
CA PRO A 502 -5.41 8.13 13.74
C PRO A 502 -6.10 7.59 15.00
N ASP A 503 -5.89 6.32 15.36
CA ASP A 503 -6.66 5.63 16.43
C ASP A 503 -5.90 5.50 17.75
N TRP A 504 -4.57 5.55 17.74
CA TRP A 504 -3.75 5.40 18.95
C TRP A 504 -2.42 6.11 18.82
N THR A 505 -1.80 6.39 19.97
CA THR A 505 -0.47 6.99 20.08
C THR A 505 0.35 6.25 21.13
N VAL A 506 1.66 6.14 20.90
CA VAL A 506 2.63 5.62 21.86
C VAL A 506 3.72 6.66 22.11
N THR A 507 4.26 6.71 23.33
CA THR A 507 5.29 7.69 23.69
C THR A 507 6.69 7.30 23.23
N SER A 508 6.90 6.02 22.94
CA SER A 508 8.14 5.47 22.37
C SER A 508 7.82 4.24 21.53
N GLY A 509 8.77 3.86 20.68
CA GLY A 509 8.84 2.53 20.10
C GLY A 509 9.57 1.55 21.02
N PHE A 510 10.07 0.48 20.43
CA PHE A 510 10.82 -0.57 21.13
C PHE A 510 12.32 -0.57 20.79
N CYS A 511 12.78 -1.45 19.89
CA CYS A 511 14.20 -1.57 19.58
C CYS A 511 14.45 -2.20 18.19
N ALA A 512 15.71 -2.28 17.76
CA ALA A 512 16.11 -3.03 16.56
C ALA A 512 16.81 -4.35 16.93
N ALA A 513 16.51 -4.92 18.10
CA ALA A 513 17.28 -6.02 18.67
C ALA A 513 16.94 -7.38 18.06
N ASN A 514 15.65 -7.62 17.75
CA ASN A 514 15.15 -8.92 17.33
C ASN A 514 14.58 -8.87 15.90
N PRO A 515 15.41 -8.96 14.85
CA PRO A 515 14.93 -8.96 13.47
C PRO A 515 14.03 -10.16 13.14
N ARG A 516 14.13 -11.27 13.89
CA ARG A 516 13.30 -12.48 13.72
C ARG A 516 11.83 -12.21 13.96
N ASP A 517 11.51 -11.37 14.92
CA ASP A 517 10.14 -11.09 15.34
C ASP A 517 9.35 -10.38 14.24
N ILE A 518 10.02 -9.51 13.49
CA ILE A 518 9.36 -8.57 12.58
C ILE A 518 9.50 -8.95 11.11
N CYS A 519 10.34 -9.92 10.78
CA CYS A 519 10.64 -10.30 9.39
C CYS A 519 10.76 -11.82 9.24
N LEU A 520 10.14 -12.36 8.19
CA LEU A 520 10.26 -13.75 7.78
C LEU A 520 10.94 -13.82 6.41
N VAL A 521 11.93 -14.70 6.26
CA VAL A 521 12.55 -15.00 4.95
C VAL A 521 12.03 -16.33 4.44
N VAL A 522 11.39 -16.35 3.27
CA VAL A 522 10.93 -17.58 2.60
C VAL A 522 11.48 -17.61 1.19
N GLY A 523 12.56 -18.36 1.00
CA GLY A 523 13.30 -18.39 -0.25
C GLY A 523 13.96 -17.06 -0.53
N ASP A 524 13.65 -16.50 -1.69
CA ASP A 524 14.16 -15.22 -2.19
C ASP A 524 13.36 -13.99 -1.70
N GLU A 525 12.41 -14.19 -0.79
CA GLU A 525 11.49 -13.16 -0.31
C GLU A 525 11.69 -12.82 1.16
N ILE A 526 11.80 -11.53 1.45
CA ILE A 526 11.70 -10.95 2.79
C ILE A 526 10.28 -10.43 3.01
N ILE A 527 9.60 -10.90 4.06
CA ILE A 527 8.23 -10.53 4.42
C ILE A 527 8.25 -9.76 5.74
N GLU A 528 7.83 -8.48 5.73
CA GLU A 528 7.58 -7.71 6.96
C GLU A 528 6.26 -8.16 7.60
N ALA A 529 6.31 -8.52 8.88
CA ALA A 529 5.17 -9.02 9.64
C ALA A 529 4.21 -7.89 10.10
N PRO A 530 2.90 -8.13 10.19
CA PRO A 530 1.90 -7.18 10.67
C PRO A 530 1.82 -7.23 12.20
N MET A 531 2.78 -6.55 12.84
CA MET A 531 2.95 -6.58 14.30
C MET A 531 1.68 -6.16 15.07
N PRO A 532 1.27 -6.87 16.13
CA PRO A 532 0.13 -6.55 16.98
C PRO A 532 0.46 -5.54 18.08
N ASP A 533 1.75 -5.32 18.38
CA ASP A 533 2.20 -4.34 19.36
C ASP A 533 2.37 -2.95 18.73
N ARG A 534 1.64 -1.97 19.26
CA ARG A 534 1.68 -0.57 18.80
C ARG A 534 3.09 0.04 18.89
N SER A 535 3.89 -0.33 19.88
CA SER A 535 5.28 0.14 20.05
C SER A 535 6.23 -0.42 18.98
N ARG A 536 5.84 -1.51 18.31
CA ARG A 536 6.62 -2.19 17.27
C ARG A 536 6.20 -1.81 15.85
N TYR A 537 5.23 -0.91 15.70
CA TYR A 537 4.62 -0.59 14.41
C TYR A 537 5.62 -0.15 13.34
N PHE A 538 6.63 0.64 13.71
CA PHE A 538 7.66 1.14 12.79
C PHE A 538 9.02 0.43 12.96
N GLU A 539 9.05 -0.73 13.62
CA GLU A 539 10.31 -1.40 13.98
C GLU A 539 11.14 -1.80 12.76
N THR A 540 10.49 -2.18 11.66
CA THR A 540 11.15 -2.53 10.38
C THR A 540 11.90 -1.37 9.73
N TRP A 541 11.72 -0.13 10.20
CA TRP A 541 12.36 1.05 9.60
C TRP A 541 13.87 1.04 9.71
N ALA A 542 14.41 0.49 10.81
CA ALA A 542 15.84 0.30 11.00
C ALA A 542 16.47 -0.61 9.93
N TYR A 543 15.67 -1.43 9.25
CA TYR A 543 16.16 -2.41 8.27
C TYR A 543 16.00 -1.95 6.82
N ARG A 544 15.38 -0.78 6.59
CA ARG A 544 15.00 -0.33 5.25
C ARG A 544 16.19 -0.14 4.31
N ALA A 545 17.35 0.28 4.80
CA ALA A 545 18.55 0.38 3.96
C ALA A 545 18.96 -0.98 3.39
N LEU A 546 19.02 -2.01 4.25
CA LEU A 546 19.33 -3.38 3.85
C LEU A 546 18.28 -3.95 2.89
N PHE A 547 16.99 -3.79 3.18
CA PHE A 547 15.93 -4.33 2.32
C PHE A 547 15.90 -3.67 0.94
N LYS A 548 16.15 -2.35 0.87
CA LYS A 548 16.34 -1.65 -0.42
C LYS A 548 17.57 -2.14 -1.17
N GLU A 549 18.65 -2.48 -0.47
CA GLU A 549 19.84 -3.08 -1.10
C GLU A 549 19.54 -4.46 -1.68
N TYR A 550 18.90 -5.34 -0.91
CA TYR A 550 18.54 -6.68 -1.38
C TYR A 550 17.55 -6.64 -2.54
N LEU A 551 16.54 -5.76 -2.49
CA LEU A 551 15.61 -5.53 -3.59
C LEU A 551 16.35 -5.12 -4.87
N LYS A 552 17.31 -4.19 -4.79
CA LYS A 552 18.13 -3.78 -5.94
C LYS A 552 19.00 -4.91 -6.50
N LYS A 553 19.32 -5.90 -5.66
CA LYS A 553 20.08 -7.11 -6.01
C LYS A 553 19.16 -8.29 -6.41
N GLY A 554 17.85 -8.06 -6.56
CA GLY A 554 16.91 -9.03 -7.12
C GLY A 554 16.06 -9.80 -6.10
N ALA A 555 16.16 -9.52 -4.80
CA ALA A 555 15.28 -10.13 -3.81
C ALA A 555 13.83 -9.64 -3.92
N ARG A 556 12.87 -10.49 -3.58
CA ARG A 556 11.48 -10.06 -3.37
C ARG A 556 11.36 -9.45 -1.97
N TRP A 557 10.60 -8.37 -1.85
CA TRP A 557 10.36 -7.71 -0.58
C TRP A 557 8.89 -7.33 -0.47
N THR A 558 8.22 -7.95 0.49
CA THR A 558 6.79 -7.82 0.74
C THR A 558 6.57 -7.30 2.15
N ALA A 559 5.51 -6.52 2.33
CA ALA A 559 4.98 -6.20 3.66
C ALA A 559 3.56 -6.72 3.76
N ALA A 560 3.27 -7.46 4.83
CA ALA A 560 1.92 -7.84 5.17
C ALA A 560 1.02 -6.60 5.40
N PRO A 561 -0.32 -6.73 5.32
CA PRO A 561 -1.24 -5.65 5.59
C PRO A 561 -0.94 -5.03 6.96
N ARG A 562 -0.50 -3.77 6.98
CA ARG A 562 -0.24 -3.10 8.25
C ARG A 562 -1.55 -2.98 9.04
N PRO A 563 -1.61 -3.49 10.28
CA PRO A 563 -2.84 -3.48 11.05
C PRO A 563 -3.20 -2.06 11.49
N GLN A 564 -4.47 -1.80 11.74
CA GLN A 564 -4.97 -0.59 12.37
C GLN A 564 -4.67 -0.59 13.87
N LEU A 565 -4.67 -1.76 14.53
CA LEU A 565 -4.47 -1.95 15.97
C LEU A 565 -5.40 -1.09 16.84
N THR A 566 -6.65 -0.93 16.41
CA THR A 566 -7.68 -0.33 17.26
C THR A 566 -8.00 -1.25 18.44
N GLU A 567 -8.77 -0.77 19.41
CA GLU A 567 -9.25 -1.61 20.53
C GLU A 567 -10.04 -2.85 20.06
N ALA A 568 -10.58 -2.85 18.83
CA ALA A 568 -11.27 -4.03 18.29
C ALA A 568 -10.33 -5.23 18.07
N GLN A 569 -9.01 -5.01 17.96
CA GLN A 569 -8.01 -6.07 17.82
C GLN A 569 -7.78 -6.83 19.14
N PHE A 570 -8.17 -6.27 20.29
CA PHE A 570 -7.92 -6.84 21.60
C PHE A 570 -9.24 -7.17 22.31
N ASP A 571 -9.38 -8.40 22.81
CA ASP A 571 -10.54 -8.80 23.61
C ASP A 571 -10.50 -8.08 24.96
N ALA A 572 -11.34 -7.06 25.11
CA ALA A 572 -11.48 -6.28 26.34
C ALA A 572 -11.92 -7.13 27.56
N ASN A 573 -12.45 -8.34 27.34
CA ASN A 573 -12.82 -9.28 28.39
C ASN A 573 -11.85 -10.46 28.51
N TYR A 574 -10.66 -10.33 27.92
CA TYR A 574 -9.64 -11.36 28.01
C TYR A 574 -9.30 -11.64 29.48
N ARG A 575 -9.16 -12.93 29.76
CA ARG A 575 -8.72 -13.48 31.05
C ARG A 575 -7.87 -14.68 30.74
N MET A 576 -6.79 -14.84 31.48
CA MET A 576 -5.91 -15.99 31.31
C MET A 576 -6.69 -17.30 31.51
N PRO A 577 -6.49 -18.31 30.64
CA PRO A 577 -7.12 -19.62 30.81
C PRO A 577 -6.71 -20.26 32.14
N ALA A 578 -7.67 -20.84 32.85
CA ALA A 578 -7.38 -21.68 34.00
C ALA A 578 -6.86 -23.05 33.53
N LYS A 579 -6.16 -23.77 34.42
CA LYS A 579 -5.64 -25.11 34.11
C LYS A 579 -6.77 -26.03 33.60
N GLY A 580 -6.60 -26.57 32.39
CA GLY A 580 -7.56 -27.46 31.74
C GLY A 580 -8.65 -26.76 30.93
N GLU A 581 -8.75 -25.43 30.96
CA GLU A 581 -9.55 -24.68 30.00
C GLU A 581 -8.88 -24.67 28.63
N ARG A 582 -9.69 -24.48 27.58
CA ARG A 582 -9.16 -24.31 26.23
C ARG A 582 -8.33 -23.02 26.16
N MET A 583 -7.18 -23.11 25.52
CA MET A 583 -6.33 -21.96 25.22
C MET A 583 -7.10 -20.89 24.44
N ARG A 584 -6.88 -19.64 24.85
CA ARG A 584 -7.40 -18.43 24.20
C ARG A 584 -6.40 -17.31 24.37
N TYR A 585 -6.43 -16.36 23.46
CA TYR A 585 -5.47 -15.26 23.39
C TYR A 585 -6.17 -13.92 23.40
N VAL A 586 -5.41 -12.85 23.67
CA VAL A 586 -5.96 -11.49 23.75
C VAL A 586 -6.39 -10.97 22.39
N LEU A 587 -5.81 -11.48 21.30
CA LEU A 587 -6.14 -11.03 19.95
C LEU A 587 -7.50 -11.54 19.50
N THR A 588 -8.26 -10.66 18.87
CA THR A 588 -9.46 -11.01 18.11
C THR A 588 -9.09 -11.35 16.66
N GLU A 589 -10.10 -11.69 15.86
CA GLU A 589 -9.97 -11.87 14.41
C GLU A 589 -10.46 -10.60 13.67
N PHE A 590 -10.21 -9.42 14.22
CA PHE A 590 -10.60 -8.14 13.60
C PHE A 590 -9.80 -7.86 12.31
N GLU A 591 -8.48 -8.08 12.35
CA GLU A 591 -7.60 -7.98 11.18
C GLU A 591 -6.39 -8.92 11.31
N PRO A 592 -5.66 -9.22 10.20
CA PRO A 592 -4.50 -10.10 10.25
C PRO A 592 -3.37 -9.50 11.10
N THR A 593 -2.93 -10.24 12.11
CA THR A 593 -1.73 -9.90 12.89
C THR A 593 -0.90 -11.15 13.13
N PHE A 594 0.42 -11.01 13.04
CA PHE A 594 1.37 -12.04 13.43
C PHE A 594 2.74 -11.44 13.67
N ASP A 595 3.49 -12.06 14.57
CA ASP A 595 4.95 -11.91 14.64
C ASP A 595 5.58 -13.02 13.79
N ALA A 596 6.64 -12.70 13.05
CA ALA A 596 7.35 -13.66 12.22
C ALA A 596 8.03 -14.77 13.04
N ALA A 597 8.42 -14.49 14.30
CA ALA A 597 9.00 -15.47 15.23
C ALA A 597 8.00 -16.55 15.69
N GLU A 598 6.71 -16.44 15.34
CA GLU A 598 5.75 -17.53 15.52
C GLU A 598 5.88 -18.63 14.46
N PHE A 599 6.61 -18.39 13.37
CA PHE A 599 6.76 -19.33 12.28
C PHE A 599 8.15 -19.97 12.27
N ALA A 600 8.18 -21.31 12.28
CA ALA A 600 9.38 -22.10 12.04
C ALA A 600 9.35 -22.69 10.62
N ARG A 601 10.45 -22.53 9.86
CA ARG A 601 10.50 -22.96 8.46
C ARG A 601 11.17 -24.33 8.30
N CYS A 602 10.48 -25.23 7.62
CA CYS A 602 10.95 -26.56 7.26
C CYS A 602 10.76 -26.81 5.75
N GLY A 603 11.31 -25.94 4.91
CA GLY A 603 11.19 -26.04 3.46
C GLY A 603 9.78 -25.69 2.96
N ARG A 604 9.09 -26.66 2.36
CA ARG A 604 7.69 -26.50 1.90
C ARG A 604 6.67 -26.44 3.04
N ASP A 605 7.07 -26.79 4.25
CA ASP A 605 6.21 -26.84 5.42
C ASP A 605 6.66 -25.82 6.45
N LEU A 606 5.75 -24.96 6.90
CA LEU A 606 5.97 -24.03 8.00
C LEU A 606 5.13 -24.50 9.18
N PHE A 607 5.65 -24.32 10.40
CA PHE A 607 4.93 -24.58 11.63
C PHE A 607 4.67 -23.26 12.34
N VAL A 608 3.47 -23.13 12.91
CA VAL A 608 3.05 -21.93 13.63
C VAL A 608 2.26 -22.31 14.87
N GLN A 609 2.22 -21.47 15.88
CA GLN A 609 1.19 -21.55 16.93
C GLN A 609 0.33 -20.29 16.89
N ARG A 610 -0.95 -20.43 17.26
CA ARG A 610 -1.74 -19.26 17.65
C ARG A 610 -1.25 -18.78 19.01
N SER A 611 -1.27 -17.46 19.21
CA SER A 611 -0.67 -16.86 20.40
C SER A 611 -1.25 -15.47 20.70
N HIS A 612 -0.67 -14.79 21.68
CA HIS A 612 -0.97 -13.38 21.95
C HIS A 612 -0.54 -12.42 20.85
N VAL A 613 0.24 -12.88 19.87
CA VAL A 613 0.72 -12.04 18.76
C VAL A 613 0.28 -12.53 17.38
N THR A 614 -0.16 -13.77 17.25
CA THR A 614 -0.59 -14.36 15.97
C THR A 614 -2.01 -14.90 16.03
N ASN A 615 -2.89 -14.34 15.20
CA ASN A 615 -4.29 -14.77 15.06
C ASN A 615 -4.53 -15.63 13.81
N GLU A 616 -5.72 -16.20 13.68
CA GLU A 616 -6.05 -17.11 12.56
C GLU A 616 -6.02 -16.37 11.22
N LEU A 617 -6.51 -15.12 11.18
CA LEU A 617 -6.43 -14.29 9.98
C LEU A 617 -4.99 -14.02 9.54
N GLY A 618 -4.04 -13.84 10.46
CA GLY A 618 -2.62 -13.70 10.17
C GLY A 618 -2.03 -14.95 9.52
N ILE A 619 -2.35 -16.13 10.07
CA ILE A 619 -1.94 -17.44 9.52
C ILE A 619 -2.55 -17.64 8.13
N GLN A 620 -3.84 -17.36 7.97
CA GLN A 620 -4.55 -17.47 6.70
C GLN A 620 -3.94 -16.54 5.64
N TRP A 621 -3.61 -15.30 6.00
CA TRP A 621 -2.95 -14.36 5.10
C TRP A 621 -1.62 -14.92 4.60
N LEU A 622 -0.78 -15.45 5.50
CA LEU A 622 0.53 -15.99 5.10
C LEU A 622 0.37 -17.23 4.21
N GLN A 623 -0.57 -18.13 4.52
CA GLN A 623 -0.85 -19.30 3.68
C GLN A 623 -1.32 -18.90 2.28
N GLN A 624 -2.19 -17.88 2.17
CA GLN A 624 -2.64 -17.37 0.88
C GLN A 624 -1.51 -16.68 0.09
N HIS A 625 -0.65 -15.93 0.79
CA HIS A 625 0.50 -15.25 0.19
C HIS A 625 1.52 -16.22 -0.38
N LEU A 626 1.86 -17.27 0.36
CA LEU A 626 2.83 -18.29 -0.08
C LEU A 626 2.25 -19.23 -1.17
N GLY A 627 0.92 -19.39 -1.20
CA GLY A 627 0.21 -20.22 -2.17
C GLY A 627 0.38 -21.73 -1.97
N ASP A 628 -0.15 -22.52 -2.91
CA ASP A 628 -0.28 -23.98 -2.79
C ASP A 628 1.05 -24.74 -2.77
N GLY A 629 2.16 -24.06 -3.07
CA GLY A 629 3.51 -24.62 -2.99
C GLY A 629 4.02 -24.83 -1.56
N PHE A 630 3.34 -24.23 -0.57
CA PHE A 630 3.67 -24.26 0.85
C PHE A 630 2.46 -24.70 1.69
N ARG A 631 2.75 -25.27 2.86
CA ARG A 631 1.75 -25.69 3.84
C ARG A 631 2.10 -25.13 5.20
N ILE A 632 1.15 -24.48 5.86
CA ILE A 632 1.30 -24.00 7.24
C ILE A 632 0.55 -24.94 8.18
N HIS A 633 1.26 -25.50 9.16
CA HIS A 633 0.74 -26.43 10.17
C HIS A 633 0.64 -25.75 11.52
N VAL A 634 -0.55 -25.71 12.09
CA VAL A 634 -0.77 -25.12 13.42
C VAL A 634 -0.44 -26.14 14.52
N LEU A 635 0.40 -25.73 15.46
CA LEU A 635 0.77 -26.43 16.68
C LEU A 635 -0.08 -25.89 17.84
N GLU A 636 -0.48 -26.78 18.74
CA GLU A 636 -1.25 -26.42 19.93
C GLU A 636 -0.29 -26.12 21.08
N SER A 637 -0.37 -24.91 21.63
CA SER A 637 0.39 -24.49 22.81
C SER A 637 -0.39 -24.82 24.09
N ARG A 638 0.34 -25.10 25.16
CA ARG A 638 -0.13 -25.22 26.56
C ARG A 638 0.24 -24.00 27.39
N ASP A 639 0.97 -23.05 26.81
CA ASP A 639 1.43 -21.85 27.50
C ASP A 639 0.34 -20.77 27.52
N PRO A 640 -0.23 -20.42 28.69
CA PRO A 640 -1.17 -19.31 28.81
C PRO A 640 -0.59 -17.95 28.42
N HIS A 641 0.74 -17.83 28.38
CA HIS A 641 1.48 -16.61 28.04
C HIS A 641 2.10 -16.65 26.64
N ALA A 642 1.67 -17.61 25.80
CA ALA A 642 2.33 -17.91 24.52
C ALA A 642 2.64 -16.66 23.69
N ILE A 643 3.94 -16.49 23.40
CA ILE A 643 4.50 -15.55 22.44
C ILE A 643 5.79 -16.18 21.88
N HIS A 644 5.87 -16.21 20.55
CA HIS A 644 6.92 -16.79 19.72
C HIS A 644 7.09 -18.31 19.87
N LEU A 645 7.42 -18.96 18.76
CA LEU A 645 7.52 -20.42 18.68
C LEU A 645 8.95 -20.92 18.91
N ASP A 646 9.94 -20.06 18.74
CA ASP A 646 11.39 -20.30 18.71
C ASP A 646 12.04 -20.60 20.09
N SER A 647 11.23 -20.80 21.13
CA SER A 647 11.61 -21.43 22.41
C SER A 647 10.71 -22.62 22.79
N THR A 648 9.86 -23.05 21.86
CA THR A 648 8.88 -24.13 22.05
C THR A 648 9.06 -25.24 21.02
N PHE A 649 9.23 -24.89 19.74
CA PHE A 649 9.45 -25.82 18.64
C PHE A 649 10.58 -25.26 17.75
N VAL A 650 11.77 -25.85 17.87
CA VAL A 650 13.01 -25.31 17.30
C VAL A 650 13.65 -26.33 16.36
N PRO A 651 13.40 -26.25 15.04
CA PRO A 651 14.02 -27.16 14.08
C PRO A 651 15.54 -26.99 14.05
N LEU A 652 16.29 -28.07 14.29
CA LEU A 652 17.76 -28.00 14.36
C LEU A 652 18.43 -28.57 13.12
N ALA A 653 17.81 -29.57 12.50
CA ALA A 653 18.26 -30.23 11.28
C ALA A 653 17.08 -30.90 10.56
N ALA A 654 17.30 -31.35 9.32
CA ALA A 654 16.30 -32.13 8.59
C ALA A 654 15.86 -33.36 9.41
N GLY A 655 14.57 -33.46 9.73
CA GLY A 655 14.04 -34.57 10.50
C GLY A 655 14.24 -34.47 12.01
N ARG A 656 14.82 -33.38 12.55
CA ARG A 656 15.18 -33.27 13.97
C ARG A 656 14.75 -31.92 14.55
N VAL A 657 13.92 -31.96 15.57
CA VAL A 657 13.36 -30.76 16.20
C VAL A 657 13.49 -30.81 17.71
N LEU A 658 14.01 -29.73 18.30
CA LEU A 658 14.05 -29.52 19.74
C LEU A 658 12.68 -29.01 20.19
N VAL A 659 12.08 -29.70 21.17
CA VAL A 659 10.73 -29.38 21.64
C VAL A 659 10.71 -29.12 23.14
N ASN A 660 9.99 -28.08 23.53
CA ASN A 660 9.71 -27.75 24.91
C ASN A 660 8.56 -28.64 25.43
N PRO A 661 8.81 -29.57 26.36
CA PRO A 661 7.79 -30.51 26.82
C PRO A 661 6.72 -29.85 27.69
N THR A 662 6.97 -28.65 28.20
CA THR A 662 6.02 -27.91 29.05
C THR A 662 5.01 -27.15 28.21
N TYR A 663 5.47 -26.46 27.16
CA TYR A 663 4.63 -25.56 26.37
C TYR A 663 4.02 -26.19 25.13
N LEU A 664 4.65 -27.20 24.51
CA LEU A 664 4.07 -27.85 23.33
C LEU A 664 3.07 -28.94 23.74
N ASP A 665 1.89 -28.96 23.13
CA ASP A 665 0.94 -30.06 23.31
C ASP A 665 1.35 -31.30 22.50
N MET A 666 2.21 -32.12 23.12
CA MET A 666 2.76 -33.34 22.53
C MET A 666 1.70 -34.37 22.09
N ASP A 667 0.51 -34.33 22.68
CA ASP A 667 -0.58 -35.27 22.38
C ASP A 667 -1.36 -34.88 21.10
N ARG A 668 -1.18 -33.64 20.62
CA ARG A 668 -1.91 -33.07 19.48
C ARG A 668 -1.02 -32.66 18.32
N LEU A 669 0.21 -33.20 18.26
CA LEU A 669 1.12 -32.90 17.16
C LEU A 669 0.56 -33.36 15.81
N PRO A 670 0.74 -32.55 14.74
CA PRO A 670 0.43 -32.97 13.37
C PRO A 670 1.07 -34.32 13.04
N SER A 671 0.31 -35.20 12.40
CA SER A 671 0.76 -36.58 12.08
C SER A 671 2.02 -36.62 11.22
N ILE A 672 2.30 -35.52 10.52
CA ILE A 672 3.48 -35.32 9.68
C ILE A 672 4.79 -35.37 10.48
N LEU A 673 4.76 -34.95 11.75
CA LEU A 673 5.92 -34.96 12.66
C LEU A 673 6.24 -36.34 13.23
N LYS A 674 5.40 -37.37 13.01
CA LYS A 674 5.65 -38.74 13.52
C LYS A 674 6.93 -39.38 12.97
N LYS A 675 7.44 -38.89 11.84
CA LYS A 675 8.66 -39.37 11.19
C LYS A 675 9.92 -38.63 11.67
N TRP A 676 9.74 -37.55 12.44
CA TRP A 676 10.85 -36.71 12.91
C TRP A 676 11.26 -37.12 14.32
N ASP A 677 12.55 -36.94 14.60
CA ASP A 677 13.11 -37.08 15.94
C ASP A 677 12.73 -35.87 16.77
N LEU A 678 11.83 -36.08 17.73
CA LEU A 678 11.44 -35.08 18.73
C LEU A 678 12.44 -35.11 19.88
N LEU A 679 13.34 -34.13 19.91
CA LEU A 679 14.38 -33.99 20.92
C LEU A 679 13.79 -33.24 22.11
N ILE A 680 13.52 -33.95 23.20
CA ILE A 680 12.88 -33.36 24.39
C ILE A 680 13.89 -32.49 25.13
N ALA A 681 13.60 -31.19 25.22
CA ALA A 681 14.47 -30.22 25.87
C ALA A 681 14.66 -30.51 27.37
N PRO A 682 15.91 -30.46 27.89
CA PRO A 682 16.14 -30.48 29.32
C PRO A 682 15.77 -29.12 29.96
N GLU A 683 15.42 -29.14 31.24
CA GLU A 683 15.28 -27.92 32.02
C GLU A 683 16.58 -27.10 31.99
N GLY A 684 16.43 -25.78 31.85
CA GLY A 684 17.54 -24.85 31.81
C GLY A 684 18.12 -24.57 33.18
N ILE A 685 19.36 -24.05 33.20
CA ILE A 685 19.91 -23.44 34.40
C ILE A 685 19.21 -22.09 34.61
N ALA A 686 18.64 -21.91 35.80
CA ALA A 686 17.93 -20.69 36.15
C ALA A 686 18.82 -19.45 35.95
N THR A 687 18.30 -18.51 35.18
CA THR A 687 18.88 -17.17 35.01
C THR A 687 18.20 -16.22 35.99
N PRO A 688 18.94 -15.40 36.76
CA PRO A 688 18.34 -14.42 37.68
C PRO A 688 17.31 -13.54 36.97
N LEU A 689 16.20 -13.20 37.63
CA LEU A 689 15.13 -12.39 37.04
C LEU A 689 15.63 -11.04 36.51
N GLU A 690 16.65 -10.46 37.15
CA GLU A 690 17.27 -9.19 36.71
C GLU A 690 17.95 -9.29 35.35
N THR A 691 18.30 -10.51 34.92
CA THR A 691 18.91 -10.81 33.62
C THR A 691 17.91 -11.45 32.67
N ARG A 692 17.08 -12.41 33.15
CA ARG A 692 16.01 -13.06 32.38
C ARG A 692 14.92 -12.06 31.95
N CYS A 693 14.68 -11.03 32.77
CA CYS A 693 13.69 -9.99 32.54
C CYS A 693 12.30 -10.56 32.21
N LEU A 694 11.78 -10.29 31.00
CA LEU A 694 10.43 -10.65 30.57
C LEU A 694 10.34 -12.06 29.94
N LEU A 695 11.45 -12.78 29.85
CA LEU A 695 11.55 -14.04 29.13
C LEU A 695 11.21 -15.23 30.02
N SER A 696 10.69 -16.32 29.45
CA SER A 696 10.45 -17.54 30.22
C SER A 696 11.76 -18.21 30.67
N GLY A 697 11.66 -19.16 31.61
CA GLY A 697 12.79 -20.01 31.99
C GLY A 697 13.28 -20.95 30.87
N TRP A 698 12.60 -20.96 29.71
CA TRP A 698 12.92 -21.78 28.55
C TRP A 698 13.64 -21.03 27.43
N ILE A 699 14.01 -19.77 27.65
CA ILE A 699 14.72 -18.96 26.63
C ILE A 699 16.05 -19.57 26.18
N HIS A 700 16.66 -20.46 26.98
CA HIS A 700 17.87 -21.19 26.59
C HIS A 700 17.69 -22.07 25.35
N LEU A 701 16.45 -22.41 24.97
CA LEU A 701 16.13 -23.16 23.76
C LEU A 701 16.22 -22.32 22.48
N ASN A 702 16.28 -20.99 22.60
CA ASN A 702 16.36 -20.06 21.47
C ASN A 702 17.79 -20.03 20.88
N VAL A 703 18.17 -21.17 20.30
CA VAL A 703 19.48 -21.46 19.72
C VAL A 703 19.52 -21.13 18.23
N LEU A 704 20.71 -20.99 17.66
CA LEU A 704 20.88 -20.76 16.21
C LEU A 704 21.65 -21.92 15.56
N SER A 705 21.00 -22.64 14.65
CA SER A 705 21.66 -23.66 13.81
C SER A 705 22.45 -23.01 12.69
N LEU A 706 23.74 -23.34 12.58
CA LEU A 706 24.60 -22.85 11.51
C LEU A 706 24.50 -23.73 10.26
N ASP A 707 24.35 -25.04 10.40
CA ASP A 707 24.38 -25.98 9.27
C ASP A 707 23.75 -27.36 9.52
N GLY A 708 22.90 -27.50 10.54
CA GLY A 708 22.29 -28.79 10.87
C GLY A 708 23.16 -29.71 11.72
N GLU A 709 24.43 -29.34 11.96
CA GLU A 709 25.30 -30.02 12.91
C GLU A 709 25.76 -29.08 14.02
N ARG A 710 26.20 -27.86 13.67
CA ARG A 710 26.73 -26.86 14.58
C ARG A 710 25.63 -25.95 15.10
N ILE A 711 25.48 -25.86 16.41
CA ILE A 711 24.38 -25.13 17.06
C ILE A 711 24.96 -24.11 18.06
N ILE A 712 24.74 -22.82 17.84
CA ILE A 712 25.12 -21.79 18.83
C ILE A 712 24.14 -21.85 19.99
N VAL A 713 24.67 -21.95 21.21
CA VAL A 713 23.90 -22.15 22.44
C VAL A 713 24.48 -21.33 23.59
N GLU A 714 23.62 -20.95 24.54
CA GLU A 714 24.05 -20.14 25.68
C GLU A 714 25.06 -20.92 26.52
N LYS A 715 26.20 -20.29 26.80
CA LYS A 715 27.37 -20.91 27.41
C LYS A 715 27.08 -21.52 28.78
N ARG A 716 26.22 -20.89 29.58
CA ARG A 716 25.84 -21.36 30.93
C ARG A 716 24.83 -22.51 30.92
N GLN A 717 24.38 -22.98 29.75
CA GLN A 717 23.29 -23.96 29.67
C GLN A 717 23.85 -25.38 29.47
N GLU A 718 24.70 -25.83 30.41
CA GLU A 718 25.35 -27.14 30.33
C GLU A 718 24.39 -28.34 30.12
N PRO A 719 23.16 -28.37 30.72
CA PRO A 719 22.21 -29.45 30.45
C PRO A 719 21.84 -29.55 28.97
N LEU A 720 21.57 -28.42 28.31
CA LEU A 720 21.25 -28.38 26.88
C LEU A 720 22.46 -28.71 26.02
N ILE A 721 23.64 -28.18 26.37
CA ILE A 721 24.89 -28.49 25.67
C ILE A 721 25.14 -30.00 25.65
N ARG A 722 25.05 -30.67 26.81
CA ARG A 722 25.25 -32.12 26.92
C ARG A 722 24.18 -32.91 26.15
N ALA A 723 22.93 -32.45 26.17
CA ALA A 723 21.86 -33.07 25.40
C ALA A 723 22.13 -33.00 23.89
N LEU A 724 22.52 -31.82 23.38
CA LEU A 724 22.90 -31.62 21.99
C LEU A 724 24.06 -32.53 21.57
N GLU A 725 25.13 -32.62 22.38
CA GLU A 725 26.25 -33.54 22.15
C GLU A 725 25.82 -35.01 22.11
N ALA A 726 24.98 -35.44 23.08
CA ALA A 726 24.45 -36.80 23.13
C ALA A 726 23.56 -37.13 21.92
N TRP A 727 22.88 -36.13 21.36
CA TRP A 727 22.12 -36.23 20.13
C TRP A 727 22.99 -36.10 18.87
N GLY A 728 24.31 -35.92 18.99
CA GLY A 728 25.24 -35.88 17.85
C GLY A 728 25.38 -34.51 17.18
N PHE A 729 24.89 -33.43 17.81
CA PHE A 729 25.19 -32.07 17.38
C PHE A 729 26.53 -31.59 17.96
N LYS A 730 27.04 -30.48 17.42
CA LYS A 730 28.25 -29.78 17.86
C LYS A 730 27.83 -28.42 18.44
N PRO A 731 27.48 -28.34 19.73
CA PRO A 731 27.15 -27.06 20.33
C PRO A 731 28.36 -26.12 20.33
N ILE A 732 28.12 -24.84 20.07
CA ILE A 732 29.09 -23.74 20.12
C ILE A 732 28.66 -22.82 21.27
N PRO A 733 29.25 -22.97 22.48
CA PRO A 733 28.90 -22.16 23.63
C PRO A 733 29.25 -20.68 23.41
N CYS A 734 28.26 -19.78 23.52
CA CYS A 734 28.43 -18.34 23.46
C CYS A 734 27.75 -17.69 24.66
N ASP A 735 28.44 -16.75 25.32
CA ASP A 735 27.90 -16.00 26.46
C ASP A 735 27.03 -14.84 25.97
N PHE A 736 25.72 -14.90 26.21
CA PHE A 736 24.71 -14.03 25.61
C PHE A 736 23.57 -13.60 26.55
N GLU A 737 23.52 -14.06 27.81
CA GLU A 737 22.43 -13.70 28.75
C GLU A 737 22.29 -12.18 28.99
N ASP A 738 23.39 -11.42 28.85
CA ASP A 738 23.36 -9.96 28.94
C ASP A 738 22.47 -9.30 27.85
N PHE A 739 22.08 -10.04 26.80
CA PHE A 739 21.14 -9.60 25.75
C PHE A 739 19.67 -9.82 26.13
N PHE A 740 19.37 -10.75 27.05
CA PHE A 740 18.00 -11.12 27.44
C PHE A 740 17.09 -9.95 27.85
N PRO A 741 17.57 -8.83 28.44
CA PRO A 741 16.75 -7.64 28.66
C PRO A 741 16.07 -7.06 27.40
N PHE A 742 16.58 -7.40 26.21
CA PHE A 742 16.02 -7.04 24.91
C PHE A 742 15.06 -8.12 24.37
N VAL A 743 14.59 -9.02 25.24
CA VAL A 743 13.50 -9.97 24.99
C VAL A 743 13.80 -10.94 23.86
N GLY A 744 14.98 -11.57 23.88
CA GLY A 744 15.34 -12.62 22.93
C GLY A 744 16.66 -13.31 23.26
N ALA A 745 17.05 -14.30 22.47
CA ALA A 745 18.41 -14.86 22.44
C ALA A 745 18.91 -15.01 20.98
N PHE A 746 19.64 -16.06 20.63
CA PHE A 746 20.36 -16.15 19.36
C PHE A 746 19.45 -16.17 18.14
N HIS A 747 18.33 -16.91 18.17
CA HIS A 747 17.41 -16.97 17.04
C HIS A 747 16.62 -15.67 16.91
N CYS A 748 16.13 -15.10 18.02
CA CYS A 748 15.42 -13.82 18.01
C CYS A 748 16.31 -12.69 17.48
N ALA A 749 17.57 -12.63 17.95
CA ALA A 749 18.53 -11.59 17.61
C ALA A 749 19.04 -11.65 16.16
N THR A 750 18.63 -12.67 15.39
CA THR A 750 19.14 -12.92 14.04
C THR A 750 18.05 -13.16 12.99
N LEU A 751 18.30 -12.71 11.77
CA LEU A 751 17.50 -13.04 10.59
C LEU A 751 18.41 -13.61 9.51
N ASP A 752 18.26 -14.89 9.22
CA ASP A 752 19.07 -15.60 8.23
C ASP A 752 18.59 -15.25 6.81
N ILE A 753 19.38 -14.38 6.16
CA ILE A 753 19.10 -13.86 4.82
C ILE A 753 19.41 -14.89 3.75
N ARG A 754 20.49 -15.66 3.96
CA ARG A 754 20.93 -16.66 2.99
C ARG A 754 21.47 -17.90 3.67
N ARG A 755 20.89 -19.04 3.31
CA ARG A 755 21.36 -20.38 3.61
C ARG A 755 21.56 -21.15 2.31
N ARG A 756 22.58 -21.99 2.26
CA ARG A 756 22.93 -22.79 1.08
C ARG A 756 22.13 -24.08 1.04
N GLY A 757 21.03 -24.05 0.31
CA GLY A 757 20.24 -25.24 0.02
C GLY A 757 19.06 -24.95 -0.89
N PRO A 758 18.56 -25.96 -1.62
CA PRO A 758 17.36 -25.84 -2.42
C PRO A 758 16.10 -25.98 -1.56
N LEU A 759 14.96 -25.49 -2.06
CA LEU A 759 13.65 -25.78 -1.48
C LEU A 759 13.37 -27.30 -1.52
N GLN A 760 13.06 -27.88 -0.36
CA GLN A 760 12.75 -29.31 -0.20
C GLN A 760 11.46 -29.52 0.60
N SER A 761 10.90 -30.72 0.50
CA SER A 761 9.86 -31.24 1.41
C SER A 761 10.53 -32.28 2.31
N TYR A 762 10.30 -32.21 3.62
CA TYR A 762 10.92 -33.11 4.61
C TYR A 762 9.92 -34.08 5.25
N PHE A 763 8.78 -34.30 4.58
CA PHE A 763 7.60 -34.92 5.15
C PHE A 763 6.90 -35.90 4.20
#